data_AF-A0A538RVQ1-F1
#
_entry.id   AF-A0A538RVQ1-F1
#
_cell.length_a   1.000
_cell.length_b   1.000
_cell.length_c   1.000
_cell.angle_alpha   90.00
_cell.angle_beta   90.00
_cell.angle_gamma   90.00
#
_symmetry.space_group_name_H-M   'P 1'
#
loop_
_entity.id
_entity.type
_entity.pdbx_description
1 polymer ?
#
loop_
_entity_poly.entity_id
_entity_poly.type
_entity_poly.pdbx_seq_one_letter_code
_entity_poly.pdbx_strand_id
1 'polypeptide(L)'
;MAGGARPDSRATLVERPYAYLFPATLTKVVDKLQHHGIVVEELREDIELDVEVYRVDKIARDASAFQKHRLVSTETGARKETRKVEAGTILVRTGQKLGTLAAYLLEPQAEDGLCAWNFFDDLLAEGQDFPVLRLPAPAPLTGGRVRPLPENRTMNKPITFDAVYASTPPLSFAGRPAAVRDWLEDGEHFLQVKEGKLYKVHALTGRCQPFYDSETFAKGLQSLPTFDKEKAKALARGTSAPIRRRAAPMEQELQMNPQKTGAVVEHGNDLYYCNFDGTHAIRLTKTPGKKEFVTFSPDGKFVGFILNQNLYVVDVATATMRQLTTDGSPLVGNGKPDWVYAEEIFLYHKAYWWSPDSARIAFVRFDDAPVHKFTVIDEVSGRQIVESTSYPRSGDANPLVKLGVVAVAGGPVAWADLSNYSESSSLMVGAGWMPDSQSVYFYVQDRAQTWLDFCKCNQGGTTARLFRETTKAWVDEPGAPAFLKDGSFVFASERTGWKHLYHYDKSGKLLGALTSGAWEVQALQGVDEKEGWIYFTARCANPIATDLYRARLVGGSMQRLTLSPGDHRVQLSPKHNLFVDAHSDYRHPEQVRLCRADGTPARMIDTNPVYAIEEYRFGQEEKVQIKTPDGFVLEGSVLKPPDFDPQRRYPVWFMTYGGPHAPTIHDTWAGGRVRDQVLAQLGFIVFRCDPRSASGKGACSTWTAFHRLGVQELKDIESAVNWIKQYPFVDGARIGMSGHSYGGFMTAYALTHSKLFAAGVAGAPVTDWRNYDSIYTERYMNTPQENPEGYNLTSVVKAAKDLHGKLLIVHGIMDDNVHMQNTAQL
;
A
#
# COMPACT_ATOMS: atom_id res chain seq x y z
N MET A 1 29.33 68.47 -32.94
CA MET A 1 30.18 67.40 -33.52
C MET A 1 31.13 66.92 -32.45
N ALA A 2 31.47 65.62 -32.47
CA ALA A 2 32.10 64.80 -31.43
C ALA A 2 31.15 64.53 -30.23
N GLY A 3 30.52 63.36 -30.06
CA GLY A 3 30.95 62.01 -30.43
C GLY A 3 31.64 61.34 -29.24
N GLY A 4 30.93 61.23 -28.10
CA GLY A 4 31.36 60.44 -26.95
C GLY A 4 30.73 59.06 -27.03
N ALA A 5 31.54 58.06 -27.38
CA ALA A 5 31.14 56.67 -27.50
C ALA A 5 30.53 56.16 -26.18
N ARG A 6 29.34 55.54 -26.28
CA ARG A 6 28.87 54.61 -25.24
C ARG A 6 29.90 53.49 -25.15
N PRO A 7 30.39 53.11 -23.96
CA PRO A 7 31.19 51.91 -23.82
C PRO A 7 30.35 50.74 -24.30
N ASP A 8 30.97 49.95 -25.18
CA ASP A 8 30.48 48.72 -25.76
C ASP A 8 29.87 47.84 -24.66
N SER A 9 28.54 47.81 -24.58
CA SER A 9 27.81 46.85 -23.75
C SER A 9 28.04 45.49 -24.38
N ARG A 10 29.18 44.86 -24.07
CA ARG A 10 29.33 43.42 -24.18
C ARG A 10 28.23 42.86 -23.29
N ALA A 11 27.08 42.58 -23.88
CA ALA A 11 26.05 41.77 -23.28
C ALA A 11 26.73 40.44 -22.98
N THR A 12 27.22 40.29 -21.76
CA THR A 12 27.68 39.01 -21.23
C THR A 12 26.46 38.12 -21.33
N LEU A 13 26.41 37.26 -22.36
CA LEU A 13 25.37 36.27 -22.52
C LEU A 13 25.43 35.37 -21.28
N VAL A 14 24.59 35.66 -20.29
CA VAL A 14 24.45 34.79 -19.11
C VAL A 14 23.81 33.51 -19.61
N GLU A 15 24.59 32.44 -19.63
CA GLU A 15 24.10 31.12 -19.97
C GLU A 15 23.02 30.73 -18.95
N ARG A 16 21.82 30.39 -19.42
CA ARG A 16 20.73 30.03 -18.50
C ARG A 16 21.08 28.72 -17.80
N PRO A 17 21.12 28.67 -16.45
CA PRO A 17 21.28 27.40 -15.74
C PRO A 17 20.04 26.53 -15.97
N TYR A 18 20.09 25.24 -15.67
CA TYR A 18 18.91 24.38 -15.70
C TYR A 18 17.81 24.88 -14.76
N ALA A 19 18.19 25.33 -13.55
CA ALA A 19 17.28 25.94 -12.59
C ALA A 19 17.99 26.90 -11.63
N TYR A 20 17.21 27.71 -10.93
CA TYR A 20 17.62 28.48 -9.76
C TYR A 20 17.03 27.88 -8.49
N LEU A 21 17.77 27.95 -7.39
CA LEU A 21 17.38 27.44 -6.08
C LEU A 21 17.56 28.53 -5.02
N PHE A 22 16.57 28.77 -4.16
CA PHE A 22 16.70 29.75 -3.08
C PHE A 22 15.77 29.45 -1.90
N PRO A 23 16.06 29.94 -0.68
CA PRO A 23 15.26 29.66 0.51
C PRO A 23 13.80 30.14 0.39
N ALA A 24 12.85 29.33 0.88
CA ALA A 24 11.43 29.72 0.93
C ALA A 24 11.12 30.90 1.85
N THR A 25 12.05 31.31 2.71
CA THR A 25 11.94 32.51 3.53
C THR A 25 11.87 33.79 2.70
N LEU A 26 12.36 33.78 1.45
CA LEU A 26 12.28 34.89 0.49
C LEU A 26 10.88 34.99 -0.15
N THR A 27 9.84 35.07 0.67
CA THR A 27 8.43 35.08 0.25
C THR A 27 8.11 36.17 -0.77
N LYS A 28 8.64 37.38 -0.61
CA LYS A 28 8.45 38.48 -1.57
C LYS A 28 9.00 38.16 -2.97
N VAL A 29 10.10 37.42 -3.05
CA VAL A 29 10.68 36.96 -4.33
C VAL A 29 9.74 35.93 -4.96
N VAL A 30 9.30 34.94 -4.18
CA VAL A 30 8.35 33.91 -4.64
C VAL A 30 7.07 34.56 -5.18
N ASP A 31 6.47 35.47 -4.42
CA ASP A 31 5.24 36.16 -4.81
C ASP A 31 5.43 36.98 -6.10
N LYS A 32 6.54 37.73 -6.18
CA LYS A 32 6.84 38.55 -7.36
C LYS A 32 7.03 37.70 -8.62
N LEU A 33 7.71 36.58 -8.53
CA LEU A 33 7.85 35.63 -9.64
C LEU A 33 6.48 35.08 -10.08
N GLN A 34 5.64 34.68 -9.12
CA GLN A 34 4.28 34.22 -9.40
C GLN A 34 3.44 35.32 -10.08
N HIS A 35 3.54 36.59 -9.66
CA HIS A 35 2.86 37.73 -10.32
C HIS A 35 3.31 37.94 -11.77
N HIS A 36 4.55 37.62 -12.09
CA HIS A 36 5.05 37.64 -13.48
C HIS A 36 4.57 36.43 -14.30
N GLY A 37 3.86 35.47 -13.70
CA GLY A 37 3.41 34.23 -14.34
C GLY A 37 4.52 33.19 -14.49
N ILE A 38 5.66 33.37 -13.80
CA ILE A 38 6.75 32.40 -13.79
C ILE A 38 6.31 31.20 -12.96
N VAL A 39 6.51 29.99 -13.50
CA VAL A 39 6.25 28.75 -12.77
C VAL A 39 7.31 28.60 -11.69
N VAL A 40 6.86 28.59 -10.44
CA VAL A 40 7.68 28.39 -9.25
C VAL A 40 7.30 27.06 -8.62
N GLU A 41 8.32 26.26 -8.32
CA GLU A 41 8.20 24.97 -7.66
C GLU A 41 8.81 25.03 -6.25
N GLU A 42 8.41 24.09 -5.41
CA GLU A 42 9.03 23.80 -4.12
C GLU A 42 9.68 22.41 -4.22
N LEU A 43 10.94 22.32 -3.84
CA LEU A 43 11.64 21.06 -3.69
C LEU A 43 11.07 20.31 -2.48
N ARG A 44 10.68 19.05 -2.65
CA ARG A 44 10.01 18.26 -1.61
C ARG A 44 10.95 17.30 -0.87
N GLU A 45 12.21 17.23 -1.25
CA GLU A 45 13.20 16.29 -0.72
C GLU A 45 14.50 16.99 -0.33
N ASP A 46 15.23 16.42 0.62
CA ASP A 46 16.63 16.79 0.80
C ASP A 46 17.48 16.06 -0.24
N ILE A 47 18.39 16.79 -0.89
CA ILE A 47 19.25 16.26 -1.94
C ILE A 47 20.58 17.00 -2.04
N GLU A 48 21.66 16.28 -2.31
CA GLU A 48 22.94 16.86 -2.70
C GLU A 48 22.97 17.15 -4.19
N LEU A 49 23.31 18.40 -4.53
CA LEU A 49 23.38 18.89 -5.90
C LEU A 49 24.72 19.56 -6.15
N ASP A 50 25.23 19.40 -7.38
CA ASP A 50 26.36 20.18 -7.87
C ASP A 50 25.83 21.52 -8.38
N VAL A 51 26.11 22.58 -7.63
CA VAL A 51 25.59 23.93 -7.85
C VAL A 51 26.72 24.90 -8.18
N GLU A 52 26.35 26.01 -8.79
CA GLU A 52 27.18 27.20 -8.91
C GLU A 52 26.66 28.25 -7.93
N VAL A 53 27.60 28.82 -7.16
CA VAL A 53 27.32 29.78 -6.09
C VAL A 53 28.07 31.05 -6.40
N TYR A 54 27.36 32.18 -6.32
CA TYR A 54 27.95 33.50 -6.39
C TYR A 54 28.35 33.98 -5.00
N ARG A 55 29.60 34.36 -4.83
CA ARG A 55 30.05 35.16 -3.69
C ARG A 55 29.90 36.62 -4.04
N VAL A 56 29.29 37.40 -3.15
CA VAL A 56 29.16 38.85 -3.32
C VAL A 56 30.47 39.51 -2.94
N ASP A 57 31.24 39.98 -3.92
CA ASP A 57 32.54 40.60 -3.67
C ASP A 57 32.39 42.07 -3.29
N LYS A 58 31.38 42.75 -3.85
CA LYS A 58 31.12 44.17 -3.58
C LYS A 58 29.65 44.52 -3.78
N ILE A 59 29.14 45.45 -2.98
CA ILE A 59 27.77 45.99 -3.07
C ILE A 59 27.84 47.51 -3.20
N ALA A 60 27.31 48.06 -4.29
CA ALA A 60 27.11 49.49 -4.45
C ALA A 60 25.61 49.83 -4.39
N ARG A 61 25.29 51.01 -3.83
CA ARG A 61 23.92 51.53 -3.74
C ARG A 61 23.87 52.94 -4.29
N ASP A 62 22.86 53.22 -5.09
CA ASP A 62 22.68 54.56 -5.67
C ASP A 62 22.46 55.62 -4.60
N ALA A 63 23.09 56.78 -4.80
CA ALA A 63 23.00 57.90 -3.88
C ALA A 63 21.59 58.52 -3.81
N SER A 64 20.84 58.43 -4.92
CA SER A 64 19.48 58.96 -5.05
C SER A 64 18.47 57.82 -5.15
N ALA A 65 17.29 58.00 -4.56
CA ALA A 65 16.22 57.01 -4.66
C ALA A 65 15.49 57.14 -6.00
N PHE A 66 15.30 56.02 -6.70
CA PHE A 66 14.45 55.88 -7.87
C PHE A 66 13.19 55.09 -7.48
N GLN A 67 12.00 55.65 -7.71
CA GLN A 67 10.72 55.03 -7.31
C GLN A 67 10.67 54.54 -5.84
N LYS A 68 11.30 55.29 -4.92
CA LYS A 68 11.47 54.96 -3.48
C LYS A 68 12.46 53.83 -3.17
N HIS A 69 13.16 53.31 -4.17
CA HIS A 69 14.23 52.32 -4.03
C HIS A 69 15.60 52.95 -4.24
N ARG A 70 16.62 52.49 -3.52
CA ARG A 70 18.02 52.80 -3.84
C ARG A 70 18.57 51.59 -4.56
N LEU A 71 18.74 51.71 -5.86
CA LEU A 71 19.15 50.59 -6.70
C LEU A 71 20.47 50.03 -6.20
N VAL A 72 20.53 48.70 -6.16
CA VAL A 72 21.70 47.95 -5.74
C VAL A 72 22.41 47.41 -6.98
N SER A 73 23.73 47.52 -7.03
CA SER A 73 24.53 46.76 -7.98
C SER A 73 25.57 45.94 -7.23
N THR A 74 25.86 44.74 -7.72
CA THR A 74 26.80 43.82 -7.09
C THR A 74 27.88 43.39 -8.06
N GLU A 75 29.10 43.21 -7.55
CA GLU A 75 30.15 42.46 -8.24
C GLU A 75 30.24 41.08 -7.57
N THR A 76 30.30 39.99 -8.35
CA THR A 76 30.28 38.63 -7.78
C THR A 76 31.28 37.68 -8.45
N GLY A 77 31.93 36.84 -7.65
CA GLY A 77 32.73 35.70 -8.09
C GLY A 77 31.92 34.39 -8.06
N ALA A 78 32.03 33.57 -9.11
CA ALA A 78 31.36 32.27 -9.18
C ALA A 78 32.28 31.13 -8.75
N ARG A 79 31.74 30.13 -8.04
CA ARG A 79 32.41 28.84 -7.79
C ARG A 79 31.42 27.69 -7.95
N LYS A 80 31.94 26.51 -8.28
CA LYS A 80 31.15 25.26 -8.29
C LYS A 80 31.43 24.47 -7.02
N GLU A 81 30.38 23.97 -6.39
CA GLU A 81 30.47 23.14 -5.18
C GLU A 81 29.32 22.12 -5.14
N THR A 82 29.51 21.03 -4.39
CA THR A 82 28.41 20.16 -3.99
C THR A 82 27.77 20.72 -2.73
N ARG A 83 26.45 20.91 -2.74
CA ARG A 83 25.70 21.43 -1.59
C ARG A 83 24.49 20.56 -1.29
N LYS A 84 24.25 20.28 -0.01
CA LYS A 84 22.97 19.74 0.45
C LYS A 84 21.92 20.84 0.35
N VAL A 85 20.87 20.57 -0.41
CA VAL A 85 19.69 21.43 -0.56
C VAL A 85 18.55 20.76 0.18
N GLU A 86 17.90 21.50 1.06
CA GLU A 86 16.85 20.98 1.94
C GLU A 86 15.48 21.03 1.27
N ALA A 87 14.60 20.11 1.66
CA ALA A 87 13.20 20.18 1.30
C ALA A 87 12.59 21.52 1.76
N GLY A 88 11.66 22.06 0.98
CA GLY A 88 11.12 23.42 1.12
C GLY A 88 11.88 24.47 0.32
N THR A 89 13.07 24.18 -0.23
CA THR A 89 13.79 25.12 -1.11
C THR A 89 12.96 25.45 -2.35
N ILE A 90 12.93 26.72 -2.75
CA ILE A 90 12.24 27.15 -3.96
C ILE A 90 13.06 26.79 -5.18
N LEU A 91 12.39 26.23 -6.19
CA LEU A 91 12.96 25.78 -7.45
C LEU A 91 12.31 26.54 -8.61
N VAL A 92 13.13 27.18 -9.44
CA VAL A 92 12.68 27.86 -10.66
C VAL A 92 13.44 27.31 -11.86
N ARG A 93 12.79 26.40 -12.61
CA ARG A 93 13.37 25.81 -13.82
C ARG A 93 13.37 26.83 -14.95
N THR A 94 14.45 26.92 -15.72
CA THR A 94 14.53 27.87 -16.86
C THR A 94 13.97 27.30 -18.16
N GLY A 95 13.72 25.99 -18.23
CA GLY A 95 13.06 25.28 -19.34
C GLY A 95 11.55 25.55 -19.46
N GLN A 96 11.13 26.80 -19.25
CA GLN A 96 9.74 27.27 -19.32
C GLN A 96 9.63 28.51 -20.21
N LYS A 97 8.40 28.87 -20.60
CA LYS A 97 8.14 30.01 -21.51
C LYS A 97 8.77 31.32 -21.04
N LEU A 98 8.74 31.59 -19.74
CA LEU A 98 9.30 32.81 -19.12
C LEU A 98 10.69 32.59 -18.51
N GLY A 99 11.42 31.54 -18.90
CA GLY A 99 12.71 31.20 -18.31
C GLY A 99 13.80 32.27 -18.49
N THR A 100 13.76 33.04 -19.58
CA THR A 100 14.69 34.17 -19.78
C THR A 100 14.40 35.31 -18.81
N LEU A 101 13.12 35.62 -18.56
CA LEU A 101 12.73 36.61 -17.56
C LEU A 101 13.11 36.12 -16.15
N ALA A 102 12.88 34.85 -15.84
CA ALA A 102 13.29 34.26 -14.57
C ALA A 102 14.81 34.40 -14.34
N ALA A 103 15.63 34.09 -15.35
CA ALA A 103 17.08 34.29 -15.28
C ALA A 103 17.42 35.77 -15.04
N TYR A 104 16.87 36.68 -15.85
CA TYR A 104 17.11 38.11 -15.69
C TYR A 104 16.73 38.63 -14.29
N LEU A 105 15.62 38.16 -13.72
CA LEU A 105 15.17 38.58 -12.39
C LEU A 105 16.02 38.01 -11.24
N LEU A 106 16.61 36.83 -11.40
CA LEU A 106 17.28 36.09 -10.32
C LEU A 106 18.81 36.21 -10.32
N GLU A 107 19.42 36.71 -11.39
CA GLU A 107 20.86 36.95 -11.43
C GLU A 107 21.26 38.16 -10.56
N PRO A 108 22.33 38.05 -9.72
CA PRO A 108 22.71 39.11 -8.80
C PRO A 108 23.18 40.40 -9.51
N GLN A 109 23.76 40.27 -10.70
CA GLN A 109 24.32 41.38 -11.48
C GLN A 109 23.36 41.96 -12.53
N ALA A 110 22.09 41.54 -12.57
CA ALA A 110 21.14 42.06 -13.55
C ALA A 110 20.72 43.50 -13.23
N GLU A 111 20.84 44.40 -14.21
CA GLU A 111 20.61 45.85 -14.05
C GLU A 111 19.20 46.21 -13.56
N ASP A 112 18.20 45.41 -13.92
CA ASP A 112 16.79 45.58 -13.51
C ASP A 112 16.24 44.28 -12.89
N GLY A 113 17.12 43.51 -12.24
CA GLY A 113 16.78 42.26 -11.54
C GLY A 113 16.28 42.50 -10.12
N LEU A 114 15.81 41.44 -9.45
CA LEU A 114 15.26 41.54 -8.08
C LEU A 114 16.32 42.02 -7.06
N CYS A 115 17.61 41.74 -7.31
CA CYS A 115 18.71 42.27 -6.52
C CYS A 115 18.77 43.80 -6.58
N ALA A 116 18.72 44.37 -7.79
CA ALA A 116 18.70 45.82 -7.98
C ALA A 116 17.52 46.50 -7.27
N TRP A 117 16.37 45.81 -7.20
CA TRP A 117 15.16 46.28 -6.53
C TRP A 117 15.06 45.95 -5.03
N ASN A 118 16.18 45.68 -4.36
CA ASN A 118 16.26 45.48 -2.90
C ASN A 118 15.53 44.23 -2.37
N PHE A 119 15.19 43.24 -3.22
CA PHE A 119 14.46 42.04 -2.75
C PHE A 119 15.31 41.08 -1.91
N PHE A 120 16.64 41.20 -1.96
CA PHE A 120 17.57 40.35 -1.22
C PHE A 120 18.32 41.08 -0.10
N ASP A 121 18.01 42.36 0.18
CA ASP A 121 18.79 43.20 1.10
C ASP A 121 19.00 42.58 2.50
N ASP A 122 18.00 41.84 3.00
CA ASP A 122 18.08 41.17 4.30
C ASP A 122 19.13 40.03 4.36
N LEU A 123 19.53 39.49 3.20
CA LEU A 123 20.49 38.39 3.07
C LEU A 123 21.74 38.81 2.27
N LEU A 124 21.81 40.04 1.77
CA LEU A 124 22.87 40.50 0.88
C LEU A 124 24.00 41.18 1.69
N ALA A 125 25.17 40.55 1.72
CA ALA A 125 26.35 41.07 2.40
C ALA A 125 27.64 40.77 1.63
N GLU A 126 28.58 41.71 1.63
CA GLU A 126 29.91 41.50 1.04
C GLU A 126 30.65 40.36 1.74
N GLY A 127 31.33 39.54 0.95
CA GLY A 127 32.04 38.35 1.40
C GLY A 127 31.16 37.11 1.62
N GLN A 128 29.83 37.23 1.60
CA GLN A 128 28.88 36.12 1.77
C GLN A 128 28.40 35.55 0.41
N ASP A 129 27.80 34.37 0.46
CA ASP A 129 27.12 33.78 -0.69
C ASP A 129 25.83 34.55 -0.99
N PHE A 130 25.58 34.83 -2.27
CA PHE A 130 24.29 35.29 -2.74
C PHE A 130 23.22 34.21 -2.49
N PRO A 131 22.02 34.56 -1.99
CA PRO A 131 21.03 33.57 -1.54
C PRO A 131 20.39 32.74 -2.65
N VAL A 132 20.65 33.05 -3.93
CA VAL A 132 20.17 32.27 -5.07
C VAL A 132 21.31 31.45 -5.65
N LEU A 133 21.16 30.13 -5.65
CA LEU A 133 22.08 29.17 -6.25
C LEU A 133 21.68 28.89 -7.70
N ARG A 134 22.66 28.61 -8.56
CA ARG A 134 22.43 28.13 -9.93
C ARG A 134 22.63 26.62 -9.98
N LEU A 135 21.68 25.90 -10.53
CA LEU A 135 21.81 24.48 -10.87
C LEU A 135 22.17 24.39 -12.35
N PRO A 136 23.45 24.19 -12.73
CA PRO A 136 23.88 24.30 -14.12
C PRO A 136 23.38 23.15 -15.01
N ALA A 137 23.26 21.93 -14.46
CA ALA A 137 22.89 20.74 -15.21
C ALA A 137 21.54 20.14 -14.77
N PRO A 138 20.82 19.42 -15.65
CA PRO A 138 19.61 18.70 -15.27
C PRO A 138 19.84 17.71 -14.12
N ALA A 139 18.95 17.74 -13.14
CA ALA A 139 18.90 16.79 -12.04
C ALA A 139 17.46 16.26 -11.86
N PRO A 140 17.26 14.96 -11.59
CA PRO A 140 15.95 14.41 -11.26
C PRO A 140 15.52 14.88 -9.87
N LEU A 141 14.54 15.77 -9.79
CA LEU A 141 14.07 16.39 -8.54
C LEU A 141 12.62 16.02 -8.24
N THR A 142 12.34 15.78 -6.97
CA THR A 142 10.96 15.67 -6.46
C THR A 142 10.45 17.08 -6.15
N GLY A 143 9.85 17.72 -7.15
CA GLY A 143 9.26 19.05 -7.03
C GLY A 143 7.72 19.02 -6.86
N GLY A 144 7.17 20.09 -6.33
CA GLY A 144 5.73 20.38 -6.30
C GLY A 144 5.46 21.85 -6.60
N ARG A 145 4.20 22.23 -6.82
CA ARG A 145 3.86 23.65 -6.91
C ARG A 145 4.02 24.29 -5.53
N VAL A 146 4.56 25.50 -5.49
CA VAL A 146 4.52 26.33 -4.29
C VAL A 146 3.08 26.66 -3.89
N ARG A 147 2.92 27.14 -2.65
CA ARG A 147 1.66 27.70 -2.16
C ARG A 147 1.17 28.81 -3.12
N PRO A 148 -0.05 28.73 -3.67
CA PRO A 148 -0.58 29.77 -4.54
C PRO A 148 -0.74 31.12 -3.82
N LEU A 149 -0.58 32.21 -4.58
CA LEU A 149 -0.84 33.57 -4.12
C LEU A 149 -2.23 33.71 -3.45
N PRO A 150 -2.38 34.55 -2.41
CA PRO A 150 -3.67 34.81 -1.75
C PRO A 150 -4.84 35.09 -2.70
N GLU A 151 -4.64 35.96 -3.69
CA GLU A 151 -5.64 36.36 -4.68
C GLU A 151 -6.01 35.24 -5.68
N ASN A 152 -5.18 34.19 -5.78
CA ASN A 152 -5.44 33.03 -6.63
C ASN A 152 -6.11 31.87 -5.87
N ARG A 153 -6.36 32.03 -4.56
CA ARG A 153 -7.02 31.02 -3.73
C ARG A 153 -8.49 31.37 -3.57
N THR A 154 -9.35 30.37 -3.73
CA THR A 154 -10.78 30.52 -3.44
C THR A 154 -11.04 29.83 -2.11
N MET A 155 -11.15 30.62 -1.05
CA MET A 155 -11.37 30.11 0.30
C MET A 155 -12.79 29.59 0.48
N ASN A 156 -12.98 28.76 1.51
CA ASN A 156 -14.28 28.29 1.95
C ASN A 156 -15.05 27.41 0.94
N LYS A 157 -14.35 26.71 0.05
CA LYS A 157 -14.95 25.73 -0.86
C LYS A 157 -15.64 24.60 -0.09
N PRO A 158 -16.87 24.21 -0.45
CA PRO A 158 -17.50 23.03 0.11
C PRO A 158 -16.88 21.75 -0.47
N ILE A 159 -16.91 20.67 0.31
CA ILE A 159 -16.59 19.32 -0.17
C ILE A 159 -17.92 18.66 -0.59
N THR A 160 -18.13 18.44 -1.88
CA THR A 160 -19.42 17.96 -2.44
C THR A 160 -19.33 16.54 -3.00
N PHE A 161 -20.48 15.89 -3.19
CA PHE A 161 -20.56 14.59 -3.88
C PHE A 161 -19.92 14.66 -5.28
N ASP A 162 -20.24 15.69 -6.07
CA ASP A 162 -19.68 15.85 -7.42
C ASP A 162 -18.15 15.97 -7.38
N ALA A 163 -17.60 16.72 -6.43
CA ALA A 163 -16.16 16.84 -6.27
C ALA A 163 -15.51 15.50 -5.87
N VAL A 164 -16.16 14.68 -5.05
CA VAL A 164 -15.57 13.42 -4.57
C VAL A 164 -15.78 12.24 -5.51
N TYR A 165 -16.86 12.22 -6.30
CA TYR A 165 -17.26 11.06 -7.10
C TYR A 165 -17.36 11.32 -8.60
N ALA A 166 -17.64 12.55 -9.04
CA ALA A 166 -17.87 12.86 -10.45
C ALA A 166 -16.71 13.63 -11.11
N SER A 167 -15.85 14.30 -10.34
CA SER A 167 -14.70 15.02 -10.90
C SER A 167 -13.63 14.06 -11.40
N THR A 168 -12.86 14.52 -12.41
CA THR A 168 -11.72 13.77 -12.95
C THR A 168 -10.45 14.62 -12.87
N PRO A 169 -9.48 14.26 -12.00
CA PRO A 169 -9.54 13.18 -11.01
C PRO A 169 -10.53 13.49 -9.87
N PRO A 170 -11.00 12.46 -9.13
CA PRO A 170 -11.76 12.65 -7.90
C PRO A 170 -11.00 13.50 -6.88
N LEU A 171 -11.70 14.38 -6.17
CA LEU A 171 -11.10 15.19 -5.11
C LEU A 171 -10.49 14.27 -4.04
N SER A 172 -9.22 14.50 -3.73
CA SER A 172 -8.49 13.83 -2.67
C SER A 172 -7.42 14.77 -2.14
N PHE A 173 -7.25 14.77 -0.83
CA PHE A 173 -6.19 15.54 -0.17
C PHE A 173 -5.00 14.66 0.21
N ALA A 174 -4.86 13.47 -0.38
CA ALA A 174 -3.71 12.59 -0.12
C ALA A 174 -2.39 13.14 -0.69
N GLY A 175 -2.46 14.08 -1.64
CA GLY A 175 -1.31 14.48 -2.44
C GLY A 175 -0.82 13.33 -3.31
N ARG A 176 0.48 13.33 -3.61
CA ARG A 176 1.16 12.24 -4.34
C ARG A 176 2.53 12.04 -3.69
N PRO A 177 2.58 11.42 -2.50
CA PRO A 177 3.83 11.16 -1.82
C PRO A 177 4.70 10.21 -2.67
N ALA A 178 6.00 10.40 -2.63
CA ALA A 178 6.93 9.61 -3.39
C ALA A 178 6.99 8.19 -2.86
N ALA A 179 6.92 7.20 -3.75
CA ALA A 179 7.00 5.81 -3.38
C ALA A 179 8.43 5.28 -3.58
N VAL A 180 9.02 4.73 -2.53
CA VAL A 180 10.19 3.87 -2.64
C VAL A 180 9.70 2.49 -3.06
N ARG A 181 10.19 2.00 -4.21
CA ARG A 181 9.75 0.74 -4.81
C ARG A 181 10.44 -0.44 -4.14
N ASP A 182 11.77 -0.47 -4.26
CA ASP A 182 12.61 -1.52 -3.71
C ASP A 182 13.94 -0.96 -3.21
N TRP A 183 14.47 -1.56 -2.16
CA TRP A 183 15.89 -1.46 -1.85
C TRP A 183 16.75 -2.29 -2.82
N LEU A 184 17.99 -1.87 -3.01
CA LEU A 184 19.02 -2.68 -3.67
C LEU A 184 19.86 -3.41 -2.62
N GLU A 185 20.46 -4.53 -3.02
CA GLU A 185 21.26 -5.42 -2.17
C GLU A 185 22.46 -4.72 -1.49
N ASP A 186 22.93 -3.61 -2.06
CA ASP A 186 23.97 -2.78 -1.45
C ASP A 186 23.52 -2.13 -0.13
N GLY A 187 22.20 -1.95 0.07
CA GLY A 187 21.59 -1.31 1.24
C GLY A 187 21.82 0.20 1.33
N GLU A 188 22.45 0.78 0.32
CA GLU A 188 22.76 2.22 0.23
C GLU A 188 21.87 2.90 -0.80
N HIS A 189 21.18 2.13 -1.65
CA HIS A 189 20.33 2.66 -2.69
C HIS A 189 18.95 2.00 -2.72
N PHE A 190 17.98 2.77 -3.19
CA PHE A 190 16.65 2.28 -3.51
C PHE A 190 16.20 2.75 -4.88
N LEU A 191 15.17 2.10 -5.41
CA LEU A 191 14.52 2.44 -6.67
C LEU A 191 13.34 3.39 -6.42
N GLN A 192 13.30 4.47 -7.20
CA GLN A 192 12.25 5.47 -7.13
C GLN A 192 11.93 5.99 -8.54
N VAL A 193 10.66 6.24 -8.82
CA VAL A 193 10.27 6.92 -10.06
C VAL A 193 10.29 8.42 -9.84
N LYS A 194 11.06 9.13 -10.65
CA LYS A 194 11.10 10.59 -10.73
C LYS A 194 10.87 11.00 -12.18
N GLU A 195 10.03 12.01 -12.40
CA GLU A 195 9.75 12.55 -13.75
C GLU A 195 9.38 11.45 -14.80
N GLY A 196 8.69 10.39 -14.36
CA GLY A 196 8.26 9.28 -15.22
C GLY A 196 9.36 8.28 -15.61
N LYS A 197 10.55 8.33 -14.97
CA LYS A 197 11.65 7.40 -15.19
C LYS A 197 12.08 6.76 -13.87
N LEU A 198 12.60 5.53 -13.94
CA LEU A 198 13.10 4.80 -12.79
C LEU A 198 14.56 5.15 -12.52
N TYR A 199 14.85 5.57 -11.29
CA TYR A 199 16.19 5.95 -10.84
C TYR A 199 16.67 5.03 -9.72
N LYS A 200 17.96 4.73 -9.73
CA LYS A 200 18.70 4.30 -8.55
C LYS A 200 19.04 5.56 -7.76
N VAL A 201 18.54 5.65 -6.54
CA VAL A 201 18.68 6.81 -5.65
C VAL A 201 19.58 6.42 -4.48
N HIS A 202 20.67 7.15 -4.27
CA HIS A 202 21.49 6.97 -3.08
C HIS A 202 20.73 7.47 -1.84
N ALA A 203 20.56 6.60 -0.84
CA ALA A 203 19.64 6.81 0.25
C ALA A 203 20.03 8.00 1.14
N LEU A 204 21.30 8.24 1.41
CA LEU A 204 21.69 9.35 2.30
C LEU A 204 21.74 10.71 1.59
N THR A 205 22.12 10.73 0.31
CA THR A 205 22.41 11.99 -0.40
C THR A 205 21.32 12.41 -1.38
N GLY A 206 20.40 11.51 -1.76
CA GLY A 206 19.37 11.80 -2.75
C GLY A 206 19.88 11.84 -4.19
N ARG A 207 21.19 11.69 -4.41
CA ARG A 207 21.77 11.64 -5.76
C ARG A 207 21.16 10.50 -6.56
N CYS A 208 20.76 10.82 -7.78
CA CYS A 208 20.04 9.93 -8.66
C CYS A 208 20.90 9.57 -9.87
N GLN A 209 20.87 8.31 -10.26
CA GLN A 209 21.35 7.85 -11.56
C GLN A 209 20.24 7.03 -12.23
N PRO A 210 20.04 7.16 -13.56
CA PRO A 210 19.07 6.31 -14.27
C PRO A 210 19.31 4.85 -13.92
N PHE A 211 18.26 4.12 -13.55
CA PHE A 211 18.43 2.70 -13.22
C PHE A 211 18.81 1.89 -14.47
N TYR A 212 18.22 2.26 -15.61
CA TYR A 212 18.57 1.78 -16.93
C TYR A 212 18.29 2.85 -17.99
N ASP A 213 18.80 2.64 -19.20
CA ASP A 213 18.45 3.46 -20.37
C ASP A 213 17.20 2.89 -21.06
N SER A 214 16.07 3.58 -20.88
CA SER A 214 14.79 3.19 -21.49
C SER A 214 14.80 3.19 -23.02
N GLU A 215 15.65 4.00 -23.66
CA GLU A 215 15.73 3.99 -25.12
C GLU A 215 16.47 2.76 -25.64
N THR A 216 17.55 2.41 -24.97
CA THR A 216 18.31 1.19 -25.27
C THR A 216 17.47 -0.06 -25.02
N PHE A 217 16.75 -0.12 -23.90
CA PHE A 217 15.80 -1.20 -23.63
C PHE A 217 14.65 -1.27 -24.66
N ALA A 218 14.08 -0.12 -25.04
CA ALA A 218 13.06 -0.06 -26.09
C ALA A 218 13.57 -0.55 -27.45
N LYS A 219 14.82 -0.22 -27.83
CA LYS A 219 15.45 -0.71 -29.06
C LYS A 219 15.64 -2.23 -29.03
N GLY A 220 16.04 -2.78 -27.87
CA GLY A 220 16.10 -4.22 -27.65
C GLY A 220 14.75 -4.88 -27.93
N LEU A 221 13.68 -4.42 -27.29
CA LEU A 221 12.33 -4.92 -27.54
C LEU A 221 11.88 -4.76 -28.99
N GLN A 222 12.15 -3.61 -29.62
CA GLN A 222 11.81 -3.32 -31.02
C GLN A 222 12.54 -4.24 -32.02
N SER A 223 13.68 -4.83 -31.64
CA SER A 223 14.37 -5.80 -32.52
C SER A 223 13.55 -7.07 -32.76
N LEU A 224 12.54 -7.33 -31.93
CA LEU A 224 11.62 -8.45 -32.08
C LEU A 224 10.45 -8.08 -33.01
N PRO A 225 10.06 -8.98 -33.94
CA PRO A 225 9.11 -8.68 -35.00
C PRO A 225 7.67 -8.37 -34.52
N THR A 226 7.37 -8.64 -33.24
CA THR A 226 6.04 -8.42 -32.67
C THR A 226 5.85 -7.03 -32.06
N PHE A 227 6.91 -6.23 -31.90
CA PHE A 227 6.81 -4.91 -31.31
C PHE A 227 6.99 -3.80 -32.34
N ASP A 228 6.01 -2.91 -32.42
CA ASP A 228 6.23 -1.60 -33.04
C ASP A 228 6.99 -0.66 -32.09
N LYS A 229 7.45 0.46 -32.65
CA LYS A 229 8.24 1.48 -31.94
C LYS A 229 7.50 2.08 -30.75
N GLU A 230 6.21 2.34 -30.87
CA GLU A 230 5.44 3.01 -29.82
C GLU A 230 5.14 2.05 -28.67
N LYS A 231 4.80 0.79 -28.98
CA LYS A 231 4.59 -0.25 -27.99
C LYS A 231 5.88 -0.59 -27.24
N ALA A 232 7.02 -0.71 -27.93
CA ALA A 232 8.31 -0.96 -27.31
C ALA A 232 8.69 0.19 -26.35
N LYS A 233 8.51 1.45 -26.77
CA LYS A 233 8.73 2.61 -25.89
C LYS A 233 7.79 2.63 -24.69
N ALA A 234 6.51 2.30 -24.88
CA ALA A 234 5.54 2.28 -23.78
C ALA A 234 5.92 1.26 -22.71
N LEU A 235 6.29 0.04 -23.11
CA LEU A 235 6.76 -1.01 -22.19
C LEU A 235 8.09 -0.63 -21.54
N ALA A 236 9.04 -0.08 -22.30
CA ALA A 236 10.36 0.27 -21.80
C ALA A 236 10.37 1.43 -20.81
N ARG A 237 9.35 2.30 -20.84
CA ARG A 237 9.20 3.39 -19.85
C ARG A 237 8.76 2.88 -18.48
N GLY A 238 8.35 1.62 -18.34
CA GLY A 238 8.05 0.98 -17.05
C GLY A 238 7.03 1.74 -16.18
N THR A 239 6.20 2.57 -16.81
CA THR A 239 5.32 3.52 -16.14
C THR A 239 3.88 3.30 -16.57
N SER A 240 3.26 2.34 -15.90
CA SER A 240 1.88 2.51 -15.49
C SER A 240 1.88 2.59 -13.97
N ALA A 241 1.12 3.54 -13.42
CA ALA A 241 0.98 3.72 -11.98
C ALA A 241 0.57 2.39 -11.32
N PRO A 242 0.93 2.15 -10.04
CA PRO A 242 0.34 1.05 -9.30
C PRO A 242 -1.18 1.25 -9.30
N ILE A 243 -1.91 0.42 -10.05
CA ILE A 243 -3.33 0.29 -9.83
C ILE A 243 -3.44 -0.37 -8.45
N ARG A 244 -3.69 0.44 -7.42
CA ARG A 244 -4.10 -0.03 -6.09
C ARG A 244 -5.47 -0.69 -6.22
N ARG A 245 -5.53 -1.91 -6.76
CA ARG A 245 -6.66 -2.82 -6.62
C ARG A 245 -6.19 -3.98 -5.76
N ARG A 246 -6.97 -4.27 -4.70
CA ARG A 246 -6.68 -5.24 -3.65
C ARG A 246 -6.55 -6.70 -4.13
N ALA A 247 -6.75 -7.00 -5.42
CA ALA A 247 -6.79 -8.35 -5.96
C ALA A 247 -6.31 -8.47 -7.44
N ALA A 248 -5.75 -7.41 -8.03
CA ALA A 248 -5.14 -7.53 -9.36
C ALA A 248 -3.64 -7.84 -9.18
N PRO A 249 -3.08 -8.84 -9.89
CA PRO A 249 -1.64 -8.93 -10.02
C PRO A 249 -1.11 -7.58 -10.52
N MET A 250 0.10 -7.20 -10.13
CA MET A 250 0.82 -6.01 -10.62
C MET A 250 1.13 -6.12 -12.13
N GLU A 251 0.10 -6.22 -12.99
CA GLU A 251 0.17 -6.47 -14.44
C GLU A 251 0.86 -5.35 -15.24
N GLN A 252 1.43 -4.35 -14.56
CA GLN A 252 1.90 -3.11 -15.17
C GLN A 252 3.23 -2.57 -14.64
N GLU A 253 3.89 -3.29 -13.73
CA GLU A 253 5.28 -3.03 -13.33
C GLU A 253 6.21 -3.99 -14.08
N LEU A 254 7.39 -3.51 -14.49
CA LEU A 254 8.39 -4.37 -15.14
C LEU A 254 8.76 -5.50 -14.18
N GLN A 255 8.45 -6.73 -14.57
CA GLN A 255 8.83 -7.89 -13.79
C GLN A 255 10.32 -8.16 -13.99
N MET A 256 11.16 -7.67 -13.08
CA MET A 256 12.62 -7.79 -13.19
C MET A 256 13.09 -9.18 -12.78
N ASN A 257 14.20 -9.63 -13.36
CA ASN A 257 14.93 -10.78 -12.84
C ASN A 257 15.52 -10.45 -11.44
N PRO A 258 15.87 -11.45 -10.61
CA PRO A 258 16.36 -11.21 -9.25
C PRO A 258 17.61 -10.32 -9.19
N GLN A 259 18.48 -10.39 -10.22
CA GLN A 259 19.68 -9.55 -10.32
C GLN A 259 19.38 -8.12 -10.81
N LYS A 260 18.13 -7.83 -11.19
CA LYS A 260 17.63 -6.56 -11.71
C LYS A 260 18.42 -6.04 -12.93
N THR A 261 18.83 -6.94 -13.81
CA THR A 261 19.57 -6.66 -15.06
C THR A 261 18.70 -6.75 -16.32
N GLY A 262 17.50 -7.32 -16.22
CA GLY A 262 16.54 -7.41 -17.30
C GLY A 262 15.13 -7.66 -16.78
N ALA A 263 14.16 -7.71 -17.67
CA ALA A 263 12.76 -7.89 -17.30
C ALA A 263 12.00 -8.78 -18.26
N VAL A 264 10.98 -9.46 -17.74
CA VAL A 264 9.91 -10.07 -18.52
C VAL A 264 8.82 -9.03 -18.78
N VAL A 265 8.32 -9.00 -20.02
CA VAL A 265 7.16 -8.20 -20.43
C VAL A 265 6.14 -9.07 -21.15
N GLU A 266 4.86 -8.78 -20.94
CA GLU A 266 3.75 -9.47 -21.61
C GLU A 266 3.25 -8.68 -22.83
N HIS A 267 3.08 -9.36 -23.96
CA HIS A 267 2.47 -8.79 -25.15
C HIS A 267 1.77 -9.86 -25.99
N GLY A 268 0.50 -9.62 -26.36
CA GLY A 268 -0.25 -10.56 -27.19
C GLY A 268 -0.42 -11.94 -26.57
N ASN A 269 -0.60 -12.00 -25.24
CA ASN A 269 -0.59 -13.21 -24.40
C ASN A 269 0.74 -13.96 -24.38
N ASP A 270 1.84 -13.40 -24.87
CA ASP A 270 3.17 -14.03 -24.79
C ASP A 270 4.13 -13.27 -23.89
N LEU A 271 5.07 -14.04 -23.32
CA LEU A 271 6.15 -13.53 -22.50
C LEU A 271 7.37 -13.26 -23.37
N TYR A 272 8.01 -12.13 -23.10
CA TYR A 272 9.24 -11.69 -23.74
C TYR A 272 10.24 -11.31 -22.67
N TYR A 273 11.52 -11.48 -22.95
CA TYR A 273 12.59 -11.03 -22.09
C TYR A 273 13.54 -10.13 -22.86
N CYS A 274 14.10 -9.12 -22.19
CA CYS A 274 15.22 -8.35 -22.69
C CYS A 274 16.03 -7.82 -21.51
N ASN A 275 17.35 -7.78 -21.67
CA ASN A 275 18.24 -7.10 -20.72
C ASN A 275 18.05 -5.58 -20.84
N PHE A 276 18.27 -4.86 -19.76
CA PHE A 276 18.14 -3.41 -19.74
C PHE A 276 19.14 -2.66 -20.62
N ASP A 277 20.24 -3.32 -21.00
CA ASP A 277 21.20 -2.84 -22.00
C ASP A 277 20.77 -3.11 -23.45
N GLY A 278 19.54 -3.59 -23.67
CA GLY A 278 18.96 -3.88 -24.97
C GLY A 278 19.42 -5.21 -25.58
N THR A 279 20.31 -5.94 -24.91
CA THR A 279 20.77 -7.26 -25.36
C THR A 279 19.77 -8.36 -25.00
N HIS A 280 19.97 -9.54 -25.59
CA HIS A 280 19.19 -10.75 -25.32
C HIS A 280 17.67 -10.57 -25.39
N ALA A 281 17.20 -9.76 -26.35
CA ALA A 281 15.79 -9.62 -26.63
C ALA A 281 15.25 -10.93 -27.25
N ILE A 282 14.32 -11.59 -26.58
CA ILE A 282 13.80 -12.89 -27.00
C ILE A 282 12.31 -13.03 -26.66
N ARG A 283 11.56 -13.68 -27.56
CA ARG A 283 10.19 -14.15 -27.28
C ARG A 283 10.26 -15.50 -26.58
N LEU A 284 9.87 -15.55 -25.32
CA LEU A 284 9.95 -16.74 -24.49
C LEU A 284 8.83 -17.73 -24.80
N THR A 285 7.60 -17.27 -25.01
CA THR A 285 6.46 -18.16 -25.27
C THR A 285 5.85 -17.92 -26.65
N LYS A 286 5.26 -18.99 -27.21
CA LYS A 286 4.54 -18.96 -28.50
C LYS A 286 3.20 -19.69 -28.44
N THR A 287 2.88 -20.31 -27.30
CA THR A 287 1.68 -21.14 -27.14
C THR A 287 0.47 -20.26 -26.84
N PRO A 288 -0.67 -20.41 -27.52
CA PRO A 288 -1.88 -19.62 -27.22
C PRO A 288 -2.36 -19.78 -25.78
N GLY A 289 -2.95 -18.71 -25.23
CA GLY A 289 -3.51 -18.66 -23.87
C GLY A 289 -2.77 -17.67 -22.96
N LYS A 290 -3.48 -17.14 -21.94
CA LYS A 290 -2.92 -16.22 -20.94
C LYS A 290 -1.90 -16.97 -20.07
N LYS A 291 -0.78 -16.32 -19.76
CA LYS A 291 0.22 -16.83 -18.81
C LYS A 291 -0.07 -16.18 -17.47
N GLU A 292 -0.62 -16.95 -16.56
CA GLU A 292 -1.00 -16.48 -15.24
C GLU A 292 0.13 -16.71 -14.25
N PHE A 293 0.17 -15.89 -13.20
CA PHE A 293 1.09 -16.06 -12.06
C PHE A 293 2.59 -16.07 -12.40
N VAL A 294 3.02 -15.45 -13.49
CA VAL A 294 4.41 -15.43 -13.96
C VAL A 294 5.41 -15.08 -12.85
N THR A 295 6.48 -15.85 -12.67
CA THR A 295 7.59 -15.54 -11.73
C THR A 295 8.93 -16.12 -12.18
N PHE A 296 10.02 -15.37 -11.99
CA PHE A 296 11.38 -15.89 -12.16
C PHE A 296 11.75 -16.97 -11.13
N SER A 297 12.67 -17.86 -11.52
CA SER A 297 13.46 -18.66 -10.59
C SER A 297 14.41 -17.76 -9.77
N PRO A 298 14.83 -18.18 -8.56
CA PRO A 298 15.78 -17.42 -7.73
C PRO A 298 17.09 -17.03 -8.44
N ASP A 299 17.58 -17.86 -9.36
CA ASP A 299 18.79 -17.57 -10.16
C ASP A 299 18.51 -16.77 -11.44
N GLY A 300 17.24 -16.48 -11.75
CA GLY A 300 16.81 -15.70 -12.92
C GLY A 300 16.86 -16.44 -14.25
N LYS A 301 17.27 -17.71 -14.29
CA LYS A 301 17.43 -18.47 -15.56
C LYS A 301 16.14 -19.00 -16.14
N PHE A 302 15.11 -19.18 -15.30
CA PHE A 302 13.82 -19.71 -15.71
C PHE A 302 12.70 -18.76 -15.33
N VAL A 303 11.61 -18.83 -16.08
CA VAL A 303 10.33 -18.18 -15.76
C VAL A 303 9.27 -19.26 -15.67
N GLY A 304 8.60 -19.33 -14.52
CA GLY A 304 7.48 -20.24 -14.27
C GLY A 304 6.17 -19.50 -14.39
N PHE A 305 5.13 -20.18 -14.87
CA PHE A 305 3.80 -19.63 -15.06
C PHE A 305 2.76 -20.73 -15.16
N ILE A 306 1.48 -20.35 -15.01
CA ILE A 306 0.34 -21.23 -15.26
C ILE A 306 -0.21 -20.94 -16.64
N LEU A 307 -0.48 -22.00 -17.40
CA LEU A 307 -1.14 -21.94 -18.70
C LEU A 307 -2.15 -23.09 -18.80
N ASN A 308 -3.41 -22.79 -19.10
CA ASN A 308 -4.48 -23.78 -19.20
C ASN A 308 -4.49 -24.74 -17.99
N GLN A 309 -4.46 -24.17 -16.78
CA GLN A 309 -4.51 -24.90 -15.50
C GLN A 309 -3.30 -25.83 -15.22
N ASN A 310 -2.24 -25.75 -16.03
CA ASN A 310 -1.01 -26.52 -15.86
C ASN A 310 0.19 -25.62 -15.59
N LEU A 311 1.16 -26.15 -14.84
CA LEU A 311 2.41 -25.47 -14.52
C LEU A 311 3.41 -25.65 -15.67
N TYR A 312 4.03 -24.54 -16.09
CA TYR A 312 5.06 -24.51 -17.12
C TYR A 312 6.30 -23.77 -16.63
N VAL A 313 7.42 -24.05 -17.27
CA VAL A 313 8.66 -23.28 -17.15
C VAL A 313 9.21 -22.98 -18.53
N VAL A 314 9.84 -21.82 -18.69
CA VAL A 314 10.61 -21.46 -19.88
C VAL A 314 12.00 -21.01 -19.48
N ASP A 315 12.99 -21.52 -20.19
CA ASP A 315 14.39 -21.12 -20.08
C ASP A 315 14.60 -19.76 -20.75
N VAL A 316 15.11 -18.78 -20.01
CA VAL A 316 15.27 -17.39 -20.47
C VAL A 316 16.33 -17.27 -21.56
N ALA A 317 17.38 -18.11 -21.51
CA ALA A 317 18.47 -18.06 -22.47
C ALA A 317 18.06 -18.66 -23.83
N THR A 318 17.28 -19.72 -23.83
CA THR A 318 17.00 -20.54 -25.03
C THR A 318 15.57 -20.45 -25.53
N ALA A 319 14.66 -19.84 -24.76
CA ALA A 319 13.20 -19.91 -24.96
C ALA A 319 12.66 -21.36 -25.01
N THR A 320 13.38 -22.32 -24.41
CA THR A 320 12.94 -23.71 -24.31
C THR A 320 11.85 -23.81 -23.24
N MET A 321 10.62 -24.04 -23.68
CA MET A 321 9.47 -24.20 -22.80
C MET A 321 9.24 -25.68 -22.45
N ARG A 322 8.89 -25.96 -21.20
CA ARG A 322 8.53 -27.29 -20.70
C ARG A 322 7.22 -27.22 -19.92
N GLN A 323 6.32 -28.16 -20.20
CA GLN A 323 5.12 -28.41 -19.40
C GLN A 323 5.48 -29.35 -18.24
N LEU A 324 5.18 -28.96 -17.01
CA LEU A 324 5.54 -29.73 -15.82
C LEU A 324 4.37 -30.55 -15.25
N THR A 325 3.13 -30.15 -15.52
CA THR A 325 1.91 -30.90 -15.17
C THR A 325 1.02 -31.04 -16.39
N THR A 326 0.20 -32.09 -16.46
CA THR A 326 -0.56 -32.41 -17.69
C THR A 326 -2.05 -32.70 -17.47
N ASP A 327 -2.51 -32.74 -16.22
CA ASP A 327 -3.90 -33.11 -15.88
C ASP A 327 -4.82 -31.90 -15.64
N GLY A 328 -4.34 -30.67 -15.86
CA GLY A 328 -5.13 -29.46 -15.74
C GLY A 328 -6.39 -29.51 -16.62
N SER A 329 -7.51 -29.09 -16.04
CA SER A 329 -8.84 -29.10 -16.66
C SER A 329 -9.71 -27.98 -16.06
N PRO A 330 -10.96 -27.75 -16.52
CA PRO A 330 -11.85 -26.77 -15.88
C PRO A 330 -12.12 -27.01 -14.40
N LEU A 331 -11.86 -28.22 -13.86
CA LEU A 331 -12.02 -28.57 -12.45
C LEU A 331 -10.70 -28.86 -11.74
N VAL A 332 -9.58 -28.92 -12.47
CA VAL A 332 -8.27 -29.28 -11.90
C VAL A 332 -7.27 -28.18 -12.20
N GLY A 333 -6.73 -27.56 -11.16
CA GLY A 333 -5.71 -26.52 -11.23
C GLY A 333 -4.39 -26.98 -10.61
N ASN A 334 -3.27 -26.74 -11.28
CA ASN A 334 -1.93 -27.00 -10.75
C ASN A 334 -1.20 -25.67 -10.48
N GLY A 335 -0.94 -25.35 -9.22
CA GLY A 335 -0.26 -24.11 -8.81
C GLY A 335 -1.10 -22.83 -8.94
N LYS A 336 -2.36 -22.97 -9.36
CA LYS A 336 -3.38 -21.91 -9.41
C LYS A 336 -4.50 -22.29 -8.44
N PRO A 337 -4.76 -21.47 -7.41
CA PRO A 337 -5.90 -21.69 -6.50
C PRO A 337 -7.22 -21.76 -7.27
N ASP A 338 -8.15 -22.60 -6.80
CA ASP A 338 -9.56 -22.52 -7.17
C ASP A 338 -10.22 -21.28 -6.50
N TRP A 339 -11.53 -21.09 -6.66
CA TRP A 339 -12.20 -19.87 -6.20
C TRP A 339 -12.09 -19.70 -4.67
N VAL A 340 -12.40 -20.73 -3.86
CA VAL A 340 -12.44 -20.56 -2.40
C VAL A 340 -11.03 -20.41 -1.80
N TYR A 341 -10.04 -21.11 -2.35
CA TYR A 341 -8.65 -20.91 -1.93
C TYR A 341 -8.07 -19.59 -2.44
N ALA A 342 -8.49 -19.10 -3.61
CA ALA A 342 -8.08 -17.79 -4.09
C ALA A 342 -8.61 -16.67 -3.19
N GLU A 343 -9.87 -16.73 -2.78
CA GLU A 343 -10.48 -15.68 -1.95
C GLU A 343 -10.02 -15.77 -0.48
N GLU A 344 -9.97 -16.96 0.11
CA GLU A 344 -9.90 -17.08 1.58
C GLU A 344 -8.54 -17.51 2.15
N ILE A 345 -7.62 -17.97 1.29
CA ILE A 345 -6.29 -18.47 1.71
C ILE A 345 -5.17 -17.75 0.98
N PHE A 346 -5.16 -17.78 -0.35
CA PHE A 346 -4.04 -17.26 -1.16
C PHE A 346 -4.25 -15.83 -1.64
N LEU A 347 -5.42 -15.21 -1.45
CA LEU A 347 -5.73 -13.82 -1.82
C LEU A 347 -5.35 -13.50 -3.28
N TYR A 348 -5.76 -14.37 -4.21
CA TYR A 348 -5.44 -14.32 -5.63
C TYR A 348 -3.93 -14.30 -5.95
N HIS A 349 -3.09 -14.85 -5.06
CA HIS A 349 -1.69 -15.16 -5.33
C HIS A 349 -1.52 -16.61 -5.82
N LYS A 350 -0.32 -16.92 -6.32
CA LYS A 350 0.04 -18.24 -6.82
C LYS A 350 0.14 -19.27 -5.69
N ALA A 351 -0.09 -20.53 -6.04
CA ALA A 351 0.12 -21.69 -5.15
C ALA A 351 1.28 -22.57 -5.62
N TYR A 352 2.39 -21.95 -6.03
CA TYR A 352 3.64 -22.65 -6.35
C TYR A 352 4.89 -21.85 -5.95
N TRP A 353 5.95 -22.57 -5.58
CA TRP A 353 7.18 -22.04 -4.97
C TRP A 353 8.42 -22.68 -5.57
N TRP A 354 9.38 -21.86 -6.00
CA TRP A 354 10.68 -22.31 -6.48
C TRP A 354 11.57 -22.74 -5.33
N SER A 355 12.33 -23.82 -5.51
CA SER A 355 13.42 -24.17 -4.61
C SER A 355 14.51 -23.08 -4.66
N PRO A 356 15.22 -22.79 -3.54
CA PRO A 356 16.26 -21.77 -3.51
C PRO A 356 17.37 -21.98 -4.56
N ASP A 357 17.69 -23.23 -4.88
CA ASP A 357 18.65 -23.61 -5.94
C ASP A 357 18.09 -23.59 -7.37
N SER A 358 16.82 -23.19 -7.55
CA SER A 358 16.12 -23.13 -8.84
C SER A 358 15.93 -24.47 -9.57
N ALA A 359 16.16 -25.62 -8.92
CA ALA A 359 16.08 -26.93 -9.56
C ALA A 359 14.67 -27.54 -9.57
N ARG A 360 13.78 -27.10 -8.67
CA ARG A 360 12.46 -27.71 -8.43
C ARG A 360 11.39 -26.66 -8.16
N ILE A 361 10.14 -27.08 -8.34
CA ILE A 361 8.95 -26.31 -7.96
C ILE A 361 8.06 -27.19 -7.09
N ALA A 362 7.68 -26.67 -5.92
CA ALA A 362 6.58 -27.20 -5.12
C ALA A 362 5.29 -26.49 -5.53
N PHE A 363 4.16 -27.20 -5.59
CA PHE A 363 2.88 -26.63 -5.98
C PHE A 363 1.71 -27.36 -5.33
N VAL A 364 0.59 -26.67 -5.16
CA VAL A 364 -0.69 -27.29 -4.76
C VAL A 364 -1.51 -27.62 -6.00
N ARG A 365 -2.03 -28.83 -6.06
CA ARG A 365 -3.05 -29.26 -7.02
C ARG A 365 -4.42 -29.15 -6.36
N PHE A 366 -5.36 -28.49 -7.01
CA PHE A 366 -6.75 -28.31 -6.59
C PHE A 366 -7.67 -29.14 -7.49
N ASP A 367 -8.65 -29.82 -6.90
CA ASP A 367 -9.64 -30.64 -7.60
C ASP A 367 -11.05 -30.28 -7.12
N ASP A 368 -11.78 -29.57 -7.98
CA ASP A 368 -13.14 -29.09 -7.74
C ASP A 368 -14.22 -30.13 -8.09
N ALA A 369 -13.86 -31.35 -8.46
CA ALA A 369 -14.84 -32.39 -8.76
C ALA A 369 -15.94 -32.59 -7.69
N PRO A 370 -15.67 -32.49 -6.36
CA PRO A 370 -16.72 -32.60 -5.36
C PRO A 370 -17.49 -31.29 -5.10
N VAL A 371 -17.05 -30.17 -5.66
CA VAL A 371 -17.55 -28.83 -5.33
C VAL A 371 -18.79 -28.50 -6.16
N HIS A 372 -19.82 -28.00 -5.50
CA HIS A 372 -21.03 -27.55 -6.18
C HIS A 372 -20.76 -26.30 -7.02
N LYS A 373 -21.42 -26.18 -8.18
CA LYS A 373 -21.31 -25.00 -9.03
C LYS A 373 -22.37 -23.97 -8.69
N PHE A 374 -21.96 -22.76 -8.34
CA PHE A 374 -22.85 -21.61 -8.31
C PHE A 374 -22.99 -21.00 -9.72
N THR A 375 -24.10 -20.32 -9.96
CA THR A 375 -24.43 -19.75 -11.27
C THR A 375 -24.86 -18.30 -11.12
N VAL A 376 -24.27 -17.44 -11.93
CA VAL A 376 -24.58 -16.01 -12.06
C VAL A 376 -25.02 -15.74 -13.51
N ILE A 377 -25.99 -14.87 -13.69
CA ILE A 377 -26.50 -14.50 -15.02
C ILE A 377 -26.06 -13.06 -15.32
N ASP A 378 -25.31 -12.89 -16.42
CA ASP A 378 -25.05 -11.58 -17.00
C ASP A 378 -26.27 -11.13 -17.81
N GLU A 379 -26.98 -10.14 -17.28
CA GLU A 379 -28.16 -9.54 -17.90
C GLU A 379 -27.83 -8.34 -18.82
N VAL A 380 -26.57 -7.88 -18.88
CA VAL A 380 -26.18 -6.64 -19.58
C VAL A 380 -25.74 -6.91 -21.01
N SER A 381 -25.20 -8.08 -21.33
CA SER A 381 -24.60 -8.41 -22.64
C SER A 381 -25.58 -8.59 -23.81
N GLY A 382 -26.83 -8.13 -23.70
CA GLY A 382 -27.86 -8.14 -24.74
C GLY A 382 -28.51 -9.51 -24.98
N ARG A 383 -27.78 -10.61 -24.73
CA ARG A 383 -28.30 -11.96 -24.49
C ARG A 383 -27.77 -12.45 -23.15
N GLN A 384 -28.59 -13.12 -22.37
CA GLN A 384 -28.19 -13.68 -21.08
C GLN A 384 -27.00 -14.65 -21.26
N ILE A 385 -25.91 -14.39 -20.55
CA ILE A 385 -24.75 -15.29 -20.45
C ILE A 385 -24.75 -15.90 -19.06
N VAL A 386 -24.55 -17.21 -18.99
CA VAL A 386 -24.48 -17.97 -17.75
C VAL A 386 -23.01 -18.12 -17.36
N GLU A 387 -22.62 -17.51 -16.24
CA GLU A 387 -21.33 -17.73 -15.60
C GLU A 387 -21.49 -18.77 -14.50
N SER A 388 -20.56 -19.74 -14.46
CA SER A 388 -20.62 -20.83 -13.49
C SER A 388 -19.27 -21.04 -12.84
N THR A 389 -19.26 -21.03 -11.52
CA THR A 389 -18.06 -21.09 -10.67
C THR A 389 -18.22 -22.18 -9.63
N SER A 390 -17.19 -23.00 -9.42
CA SER A 390 -17.15 -23.94 -8.30
C SER A 390 -17.11 -23.14 -7.00
N TYR A 391 -18.14 -23.27 -6.16
CA TYR A 391 -18.28 -22.49 -4.93
C TYR A 391 -18.85 -23.39 -3.82
N PRO A 392 -18.03 -23.76 -2.82
CA PRO A 392 -18.51 -24.51 -1.67
C PRO A 392 -19.15 -23.54 -0.67
N ARG A 393 -20.47 -23.62 -0.47
CA ARG A 393 -21.09 -22.91 0.65
C ARG A 393 -20.75 -23.61 1.96
N SER A 394 -20.96 -22.93 3.08
CA SER A 394 -20.79 -23.55 4.38
C SER A 394 -21.58 -24.86 4.53
N GLY A 395 -20.87 -25.93 4.91
CA GLY A 395 -21.36 -27.30 4.99
C GLY A 395 -21.21 -28.13 3.71
N ASP A 396 -20.95 -27.52 2.55
CA ASP A 396 -20.72 -28.24 1.29
C ASP A 396 -19.32 -28.90 1.27
N ALA A 397 -19.03 -29.71 0.24
CA ALA A 397 -17.71 -30.30 0.07
C ALA A 397 -16.71 -29.28 -0.49
N ASN A 398 -15.51 -29.23 0.10
CA ASN A 398 -14.40 -28.41 -0.36
C ASN A 398 -13.61 -29.07 -1.50
N PRO A 399 -12.81 -28.30 -2.26
CA PRO A 399 -11.87 -28.85 -3.22
C PRO A 399 -10.91 -29.84 -2.56
N LEU A 400 -10.54 -30.90 -3.27
CA LEU A 400 -9.48 -31.81 -2.82
C LEU A 400 -8.12 -31.20 -3.15
N VAL A 401 -7.19 -31.24 -2.20
CA VAL A 401 -5.85 -30.63 -2.38
C VAL A 401 -4.73 -31.64 -2.22
N LYS A 402 -3.69 -31.51 -3.05
CA LYS A 402 -2.44 -32.31 -2.97
C LYS A 402 -1.22 -31.42 -3.11
N LEU A 403 -0.17 -31.69 -2.34
CA LEU A 403 1.13 -31.03 -2.47
C LEU A 403 2.05 -31.86 -3.37
N GLY A 404 2.48 -31.30 -4.48
CA GLY A 404 3.39 -31.92 -5.43
C GLY A 404 4.73 -31.19 -5.51
N VAL A 405 5.79 -31.93 -5.81
CA VAL A 405 7.12 -31.41 -6.16
C VAL A 405 7.52 -31.95 -7.52
N VAL A 406 7.96 -31.08 -8.41
CA VAL A 406 8.40 -31.43 -9.77
C VAL A 406 9.73 -30.77 -10.10
N ALA A 407 10.60 -31.49 -10.82
CA ALA A 407 11.86 -30.95 -11.29
C ALA A 407 11.65 -29.99 -12.46
N VAL A 408 12.44 -28.91 -12.51
CA VAL A 408 12.40 -27.91 -13.60
C VAL A 408 12.82 -28.53 -14.95
N ALA A 409 13.63 -29.59 -14.90
CA ALA A 409 13.98 -30.40 -16.05
C ALA A 409 12.81 -31.23 -16.62
N GLY A 410 11.68 -31.32 -15.91
CA GLY A 410 10.57 -32.23 -16.18
C GLY A 410 10.73 -33.59 -15.48
N GLY A 411 9.72 -34.45 -15.60
CA GLY A 411 9.67 -35.76 -14.95
C GLY A 411 8.37 -35.97 -14.15
N PRO A 412 8.23 -37.11 -13.45
CA PRO A 412 7.06 -37.38 -12.64
C PRO A 412 6.96 -36.42 -11.45
N VAL A 413 5.73 -36.08 -11.06
CA VAL A 413 5.45 -35.34 -9.83
C VAL A 413 5.62 -36.27 -8.63
N ALA A 414 6.38 -35.82 -7.64
CA ALA A 414 6.48 -36.46 -6.34
C ALA A 414 5.47 -35.83 -5.38
N TRP A 415 4.47 -36.61 -4.95
CA TRP A 415 3.42 -36.16 -4.05
C TRP A 415 3.82 -36.33 -2.58
N ALA A 416 3.47 -35.36 -1.74
CA ALA A 416 3.59 -35.52 -0.29
C ALA A 416 2.58 -36.56 0.22
N ASP A 417 3.02 -37.41 1.14
CA ASP A 417 2.17 -38.37 1.84
C ASP A 417 1.36 -37.64 2.91
N LEU A 418 0.08 -37.43 2.62
CA LEU A 418 -0.88 -36.77 3.50
C LEU A 418 -1.88 -37.78 4.11
N SER A 419 -1.55 -39.08 4.13
CA SER A 419 -2.44 -40.14 4.64
C SER A 419 -2.86 -39.99 6.11
N ASN A 420 -2.11 -39.19 6.89
CA ASN A 420 -2.46 -38.84 8.27
C ASN A 420 -3.50 -37.71 8.38
N TYR A 421 -3.93 -37.13 7.26
CA TYR A 421 -4.89 -36.04 7.17
C TYR A 421 -6.10 -36.44 6.33
N SER A 422 -7.25 -35.78 6.56
CA SER A 422 -8.46 -36.05 5.79
C SER A 422 -8.37 -35.39 4.42
N GLU A 423 -8.41 -36.17 3.33
CA GLU A 423 -8.41 -35.64 1.96
C GLU A 423 -9.62 -34.74 1.69
N SER A 424 -10.77 -34.99 2.33
CA SER A 424 -12.03 -34.28 2.11
C SER A 424 -12.33 -33.18 3.14
N SER A 425 -11.44 -32.94 4.11
CA SER A 425 -11.72 -32.00 5.20
C SER A 425 -10.51 -31.20 5.67
N SER A 426 -9.29 -31.70 5.50
CA SER A 426 -8.10 -30.92 5.85
C SER A 426 -7.84 -29.84 4.80
N LEU A 427 -7.39 -28.68 5.26
CA LEU A 427 -7.05 -27.54 4.40
C LEU A 427 -5.53 -27.42 4.27
N MET A 428 -5.04 -27.01 3.11
CA MET A 428 -3.62 -26.70 2.89
C MET A 428 -3.42 -25.21 2.73
N VAL A 429 -3.04 -24.53 3.81
CA VAL A 429 -3.13 -23.06 3.88
C VAL A 429 -1.83 -22.33 3.52
N GLY A 430 -0.74 -23.04 3.28
CA GLY A 430 0.51 -22.44 2.83
C GLY A 430 1.62 -23.46 2.66
N ALA A 431 2.64 -23.11 1.87
CA ALA A 431 3.84 -23.91 1.68
C ALA A 431 5.04 -23.05 1.26
N GLY A 432 6.22 -23.65 1.30
CA GLY A 432 7.46 -23.06 0.81
C GLY A 432 8.63 -24.01 0.96
N TRP A 433 9.84 -23.53 0.70
CA TRP A 433 11.05 -24.34 0.77
C TRP A 433 11.83 -24.06 2.05
N MET A 434 12.38 -25.12 2.62
CA MET A 434 13.45 -25.01 3.59
C MET A 434 14.72 -24.50 2.89
N PRO A 435 15.67 -23.87 3.61
CA PRO A 435 16.91 -23.36 3.02
C PRO A 435 17.80 -24.42 2.35
N ASP A 436 17.61 -25.70 2.67
CA ASP A 436 18.38 -26.82 2.12
C ASP A 436 18.08 -27.13 0.65
N SER A 437 17.04 -26.52 0.05
CA SER A 437 16.55 -26.80 -1.31
C SER A 437 16.10 -28.26 -1.55
N GLN A 438 15.99 -29.06 -0.50
CA GLN A 438 15.56 -30.45 -0.54
C GLN A 438 14.17 -30.60 0.07
N SER A 439 13.94 -29.91 1.19
CA SER A 439 12.73 -30.06 1.98
C SER A 439 11.73 -28.96 1.66
N VAL A 440 10.46 -29.34 1.52
CA VAL A 440 9.31 -28.43 1.42
C VAL A 440 8.63 -28.39 2.78
N TYR A 441 8.36 -27.18 3.29
CA TYR A 441 7.46 -27.01 4.42
C TYR A 441 6.06 -26.67 3.94
N PHE A 442 5.05 -27.00 4.74
CA PHE A 442 3.66 -26.67 4.47
C PHE A 442 2.80 -26.69 5.73
N TYR A 443 1.64 -26.06 5.65
CA TYR A 443 0.67 -25.92 6.72
C TYR A 443 -0.59 -26.70 6.40
N VAL A 444 -1.01 -27.55 7.35
CA VAL A 444 -2.27 -28.29 7.26
C VAL A 444 -3.17 -27.88 8.42
N GLN A 445 -4.44 -27.59 8.15
CA GLN A 445 -5.45 -27.30 9.17
C GLN A 445 -6.60 -28.31 9.12
N ASP A 446 -7.37 -28.41 10.20
CA ASP A 446 -8.72 -28.93 10.12
C ASP A 446 -9.66 -27.97 9.38
N ARG A 447 -10.81 -28.49 8.99
CA ARG A 447 -11.89 -27.75 8.33
C ARG A 447 -12.37 -26.54 9.14
N ALA A 448 -12.56 -26.74 10.45
CA ALA A 448 -12.96 -25.68 11.39
C ALA A 448 -11.81 -24.71 11.73
N GLN A 449 -10.59 -24.98 11.24
CA GLN A 449 -9.40 -24.14 11.41
C GLN A 449 -9.04 -23.90 12.88
N THR A 450 -9.31 -24.87 13.76
CA THR A 450 -9.04 -24.79 15.20
C THR A 450 -7.62 -25.21 15.57
N TRP A 451 -6.92 -25.89 14.65
CA TRP A 451 -5.50 -26.20 14.77
C TRP A 451 -4.77 -26.06 13.43
N LEU A 452 -3.45 -25.91 13.49
CA LEU A 452 -2.57 -25.87 12.32
C LEU A 452 -1.30 -26.68 12.59
N ASP A 453 -0.99 -27.63 11.73
CA ASP A 453 0.24 -28.41 11.77
C ASP A 453 1.28 -27.82 10.81
N PHE A 454 2.44 -27.43 11.35
CA PHE A 454 3.62 -27.14 10.54
C PHE A 454 4.28 -28.47 10.18
N CYS A 455 4.26 -28.80 8.89
CA CYS A 455 4.81 -30.04 8.34
C CYS A 455 6.03 -29.78 7.44
N LYS A 456 6.80 -30.85 7.21
CA LYS A 456 7.83 -30.90 6.17
C LYS A 456 7.86 -32.26 5.46
N CYS A 457 8.29 -32.28 4.20
CA CYS A 457 8.62 -33.50 3.45
C CYS A 457 9.86 -33.25 2.57
N ASN A 458 10.56 -34.32 2.16
CA ASN A 458 11.78 -34.22 1.35
C ASN A 458 11.47 -34.46 -0.14
N GLN A 459 11.37 -33.37 -0.92
CA GLN A 459 11.00 -33.39 -2.34
C GLN A 459 9.70 -34.18 -2.63
N GLY A 460 8.75 -34.18 -1.69
CA GLY A 460 7.59 -35.07 -1.68
C GLY A 460 7.78 -36.25 -0.71
N GLY A 461 6.94 -37.28 -0.84
CA GLY A 461 7.03 -38.49 -0.02
C GLY A 461 6.62 -38.25 1.44
N THR A 462 7.26 -38.98 2.36
CA THR A 462 6.84 -39.05 3.76
C THR A 462 6.84 -37.68 4.44
N THR A 463 5.69 -37.34 5.03
CA THR A 463 5.48 -36.11 5.79
C THR A 463 5.87 -36.28 7.26
N ALA A 464 6.58 -35.30 7.81
CA ALA A 464 6.84 -35.16 9.24
C ALA A 464 6.19 -33.89 9.78
N ARG A 465 5.37 -34.01 10.81
CA ARG A 465 4.87 -32.85 11.58
C ARG A 465 5.97 -32.36 12.52
N LEU A 466 6.34 -31.08 12.41
CA LEU A 466 7.28 -30.42 13.31
C LEU A 466 6.58 -30.06 14.64
N PHE A 467 5.44 -29.38 14.57
CA PHE A 467 4.62 -29.03 15.73
C PHE A 467 3.18 -28.67 15.30
N ARG A 468 2.30 -28.51 16.29
CA ARG A 468 0.91 -28.07 16.14
C ARG A 468 0.70 -26.74 16.86
N GLU A 469 0.08 -25.80 16.17
CA GLU A 469 -0.49 -24.57 16.73
C GLU A 469 -1.97 -24.76 17.07
N THR A 470 -2.41 -24.12 18.14
CA THR A 470 -3.83 -24.07 18.58
C THR A 470 -4.12 -22.72 19.21
N THR A 471 -5.37 -22.27 19.12
CA THR A 471 -5.89 -21.14 19.90
C THR A 471 -7.17 -21.53 20.63
N LYS A 472 -7.89 -20.56 21.21
CA LYS A 472 -9.20 -20.79 21.85
C LYS A 472 -10.38 -20.76 20.86
N ALA A 473 -10.15 -20.36 19.61
CA ALA A 473 -11.17 -20.34 18.56
C ALA A 473 -10.56 -20.91 17.27
N TRP A 474 -10.07 -20.07 16.36
CA TRP A 474 -9.38 -20.48 15.13
C TRP A 474 -7.89 -20.08 15.14
N VAL A 475 -7.12 -20.73 14.27
CA VAL A 475 -5.70 -20.43 14.00
C VAL A 475 -5.62 -19.77 12.63
N ASP A 476 -5.17 -18.52 12.59
CA ASP A 476 -4.84 -17.85 11.33
C ASP A 476 -3.53 -18.40 10.74
N GLU A 477 -3.41 -18.32 9.41
CA GLU A 477 -2.19 -18.66 8.69
C GLU A 477 -1.02 -17.76 9.17
N PRO A 478 0.13 -18.34 9.59
CA PRO A 478 1.19 -17.62 10.27
C PRO A 478 2.14 -16.85 9.32
N GLY A 479 2.00 -17.00 8.01
CA GLY A 479 2.94 -16.57 6.99
C GLY A 479 4.16 -17.48 6.85
N ALA A 480 5.06 -17.10 5.94
CA ALA A 480 6.33 -17.79 5.74
C ALA A 480 7.24 -17.63 6.98
N PRO A 481 7.89 -18.70 7.48
CA PRO A 481 8.87 -18.59 8.55
C PRO A 481 10.13 -17.87 8.04
N ALA A 482 10.77 -17.08 8.91
CA ALA A 482 12.08 -16.51 8.60
C ALA A 482 13.18 -17.46 9.09
N PHE A 483 13.76 -18.23 8.16
CA PHE A 483 14.86 -19.15 8.45
C PHE A 483 16.18 -18.41 8.67
N LEU A 484 16.94 -18.86 9.67
CA LEU A 484 18.29 -18.40 10.00
C LEU A 484 19.34 -19.34 9.41
N LYS A 485 20.61 -18.92 9.38
CA LYS A 485 21.71 -19.69 8.76
C LYS A 485 21.96 -21.04 9.41
N ASP A 486 21.65 -21.20 10.70
CA ASP A 486 21.79 -22.45 11.44
C ASP A 486 20.60 -23.43 11.23
N GLY A 487 19.60 -23.01 10.46
CA GLY A 487 18.37 -23.76 10.19
C GLY A 487 17.27 -23.59 11.25
N SER A 488 17.51 -22.85 12.32
CA SER A 488 16.46 -22.35 13.20
C SER A 488 15.60 -21.30 12.48
N PHE A 489 14.43 -20.95 13.01
CA PHE A 489 13.54 -20.00 12.34
C PHE A 489 12.66 -19.21 13.31
N VAL A 490 12.28 -18.01 12.86
CA VAL A 490 11.27 -17.17 13.52
C VAL A 490 9.89 -17.47 12.92
N PHE A 491 8.92 -17.67 13.80
CA PHE A 491 7.54 -18.06 13.46
C PHE A 491 6.54 -17.14 14.19
N ALA A 492 5.49 -16.70 13.50
CA ALA A 492 4.43 -15.89 14.10
C ALA A 492 3.30 -16.78 14.63
N SER A 493 2.75 -16.47 15.81
CA SER A 493 1.63 -17.21 16.38
C SER A 493 0.75 -16.34 17.27
N GLU A 494 -0.54 -16.63 17.27
CA GLU A 494 -1.57 -15.97 18.09
C GLU A 494 -1.95 -16.80 19.32
N ARG A 495 -1.19 -17.83 19.68
CA ARG A 495 -1.50 -18.78 20.78
C ARG A 495 -1.83 -18.12 22.13
N THR A 496 -1.36 -16.90 22.35
CA THR A 496 -1.60 -16.14 23.59
C THR A 496 -2.87 -15.28 23.53
N GLY A 497 -3.54 -15.22 22.39
CA GLY A 497 -4.56 -14.22 22.06
C GLY A 497 -4.02 -12.97 21.38
N TRP A 498 -2.69 -12.89 21.22
CA TRP A 498 -1.97 -11.80 20.58
C TRP A 498 -0.91 -12.36 19.63
N LYS A 499 -0.80 -11.78 18.43
CA LYS A 499 0.21 -12.20 17.44
C LYS A 499 1.61 -11.81 17.92
N HIS A 500 2.45 -12.81 18.18
CA HIS A 500 3.83 -12.64 18.61
C HIS A 500 4.80 -13.51 17.82
N LEU A 501 6.08 -13.19 17.93
CA LEU A 501 7.17 -13.89 17.25
C LEU A 501 7.83 -14.89 18.20
N TYR A 502 8.10 -16.09 17.70
CA TYR A 502 8.65 -17.21 18.45
C TYR A 502 9.85 -17.78 17.70
N HIS A 503 10.90 -18.16 18.43
CA HIS A 503 12.09 -18.78 17.87
C HIS A 503 12.03 -20.29 18.06
N TYR A 504 12.20 -21.03 16.97
CA TYR A 504 12.20 -22.49 16.92
C TYR A 504 13.52 -23.00 16.38
N ASP A 505 13.99 -24.15 16.87
CA ASP A 505 15.12 -24.83 16.25
C ASP A 505 14.71 -25.57 14.97
N LYS A 506 15.70 -26.08 14.22
CA LYS A 506 15.51 -26.83 12.97
C LYS A 506 14.65 -28.10 13.10
N SER A 507 14.44 -28.61 14.32
CA SER A 507 13.60 -29.78 14.60
C SER A 507 12.14 -29.42 14.86
N GLY A 508 11.82 -28.13 14.99
CA GLY A 508 10.50 -27.66 15.39
C GLY A 508 10.31 -27.54 16.90
N LYS A 509 11.38 -27.62 17.69
CA LYS A 509 11.31 -27.38 19.14
C LYS A 509 11.33 -25.87 19.40
N LEU A 510 10.35 -25.40 20.17
CA LEU A 510 10.29 -24.02 20.63
C LEU A 510 11.49 -23.69 21.53
N LEU A 511 12.29 -22.70 21.15
CA LEU A 511 13.38 -22.16 21.95
C LEU A 511 12.91 -21.05 22.89
N GLY A 512 11.97 -20.21 22.43
CA GLY A 512 11.36 -19.17 23.26
C GLY A 512 10.54 -18.15 22.49
N ALA A 513 9.81 -17.30 23.21
CA ALA A 513 9.13 -16.14 22.63
C ALA A 513 10.12 -14.98 22.47
N LEU A 514 10.11 -14.34 21.30
CA LEU A 514 10.90 -13.14 20.99
C LEU A 514 10.14 -11.85 21.34
N THR A 515 8.81 -11.91 21.30
CA THR A 515 7.93 -10.82 21.70
C THR A 515 6.78 -11.34 22.58
N SER A 516 6.24 -10.46 23.44
CA SER A 516 5.10 -10.78 24.30
C SER A 516 4.41 -9.50 24.81
N GLY A 517 3.14 -9.61 25.16
CA GLY A 517 2.36 -8.54 25.79
C GLY A 517 0.90 -8.52 25.34
N ALA A 518 0.16 -7.49 25.76
CA ALA A 518 -1.21 -7.25 25.31
C ALA A 518 -1.23 -6.31 24.09
N TRP A 519 -0.53 -6.72 23.02
CA TRP A 519 -0.41 -6.01 21.75
C TRP A 519 0.01 -6.99 20.65
N GLU A 520 -0.22 -6.64 19.39
CA GLU A 520 -0.01 -7.55 18.25
C GLU A 520 1.09 -7.08 17.29
N VAL A 521 1.97 -8.01 16.91
CA VAL A 521 2.87 -7.89 15.76
C VAL A 521 2.04 -7.86 14.48
N GLN A 522 2.38 -6.95 13.58
CA GLN A 522 1.78 -6.87 12.25
C GLN A 522 2.62 -7.66 11.23
N ALA A 523 3.93 -7.44 11.18
CA ALA A 523 4.83 -8.17 10.28
C ALA A 523 6.29 -8.15 10.76
N LEU A 524 7.02 -9.24 10.52
CA LEU A 524 8.48 -9.27 10.61
C LEU A 524 9.06 -8.54 9.39
N GLN A 525 9.96 -7.59 9.62
CA GLN A 525 10.59 -6.76 8.57
C GLN A 525 12.00 -7.26 8.21
N GLY A 526 12.72 -7.88 9.14
CA GLY A 526 14.05 -8.41 8.89
C GLY A 526 14.72 -8.99 10.13
N VAL A 527 15.75 -9.80 9.90
CA VAL A 527 16.59 -10.40 10.95
C VAL A 527 18.05 -10.10 10.64
N ASP A 528 18.68 -9.30 11.48
CA ASP A 528 20.12 -9.09 11.46
C ASP A 528 20.78 -10.13 12.38
N GLU A 529 21.11 -11.29 11.81
CA GLU A 529 21.78 -12.38 12.55
C GLU A 529 23.16 -11.97 13.07
N LYS A 530 23.85 -11.04 12.38
CA LYS A 530 25.20 -10.64 12.76
C LYS A 530 25.17 -9.83 14.05
N GLU A 531 24.27 -8.87 14.12
CA GLU A 531 24.12 -8.01 15.30
C GLU A 531 23.07 -8.57 16.28
N GLY A 532 22.36 -9.64 15.96
CA GLY A 532 21.39 -10.33 16.82
C GLY A 532 20.08 -9.57 17.01
N TRP A 533 19.60 -8.86 15.99
CA TRP A 533 18.36 -8.08 16.02
C TRP A 533 17.27 -8.67 15.14
N ILE A 534 16.03 -8.61 15.61
CA ILE A 534 14.83 -8.71 14.77
C ILE A 534 14.19 -7.34 14.66
N TYR A 535 13.67 -7.02 13.47
CA TYR A 535 12.93 -5.81 13.18
C TYR A 535 11.51 -6.19 12.79
N PHE A 536 10.50 -5.56 13.37
CA PHE A 536 9.10 -5.91 13.13
C PHE A 536 8.19 -4.71 13.34
N THR A 537 7.06 -4.68 12.63
CA THR A 537 6.01 -3.70 12.86
C THR A 537 5.00 -4.24 13.87
N ALA A 538 4.45 -3.38 14.72
CA ALA A 538 3.46 -3.77 15.74
C ALA A 538 2.54 -2.60 16.12
N ARG A 539 1.40 -2.95 16.74
CA ARG A 539 0.45 -2.02 17.37
C ARG A 539 0.64 -1.97 18.89
N CYS A 540 1.88 -1.74 19.33
CA CYS A 540 2.22 -1.78 20.76
C CYS A 540 1.96 -0.45 21.48
N ALA A 541 2.35 0.68 20.88
CA ALA A 541 2.15 1.99 21.50
C ALA A 541 0.69 2.47 21.38
N ASN A 542 0.01 2.10 20.30
CA ASN A 542 -1.35 2.53 20.00
C ASN A 542 -2.07 1.44 19.16
N PRO A 543 -3.25 0.94 19.56
CA PRO A 543 -3.96 -0.12 18.83
C PRO A 543 -4.47 0.29 17.44
N ILE A 544 -4.48 1.59 17.12
CA ILE A 544 -4.90 2.12 15.81
C ILE A 544 -3.73 2.67 14.99
N ALA A 545 -2.49 2.41 15.38
CA ALA A 545 -1.31 2.89 14.65
C ALA A 545 -0.22 1.81 14.60
N THR A 546 0.43 1.71 13.46
CA THR A 546 1.55 0.80 13.25
C THR A 546 2.86 1.52 13.49
N ASP A 547 3.76 0.89 14.24
CA ASP A 547 5.10 1.39 14.54
C ASP A 547 6.16 0.34 14.20
N LEU A 548 7.39 0.77 13.88
CA LEU A 548 8.54 -0.11 13.74
C LEU A 548 9.24 -0.29 15.09
N TYR A 549 9.54 -1.54 15.41
CA TYR A 549 10.28 -1.95 16.59
C TYR A 549 11.47 -2.83 16.21
N ARG A 550 12.41 -2.95 17.15
CA ARG A 550 13.40 -4.02 17.17
C ARG A 550 13.49 -4.69 18.52
N ALA A 551 13.88 -5.96 18.53
CA ALA A 551 14.18 -6.73 19.73
C ALA A 551 15.38 -7.67 19.48
N ARG A 552 16.02 -8.14 20.55
CA ARG A 552 17.12 -9.10 20.43
C ARG A 552 16.59 -10.50 20.12
N LEU A 553 17.33 -11.27 19.32
CA LEU A 553 17.05 -12.69 19.08
C LEU A 553 17.15 -13.53 20.37
N VAL A 554 18.02 -13.13 21.30
CA VAL A 554 18.19 -13.81 22.59
C VAL A 554 18.38 -12.76 23.68
N GLY A 555 17.39 -12.63 24.58
CA GLY A 555 17.44 -11.77 25.76
C GLY A 555 17.54 -10.27 25.46
N GLY A 556 16.75 -9.44 26.15
CA GLY A 556 16.83 -7.99 26.02
C GLY A 556 15.46 -7.32 25.85
N SER A 557 15.46 -5.99 25.85
CA SER A 557 14.23 -5.19 25.73
C SER A 557 13.93 -4.82 24.28
N MET A 558 12.63 -4.71 24.00
CA MET A 558 12.11 -4.18 22.75
C MET A 558 12.30 -2.65 22.70
N GLN A 559 12.60 -2.11 21.52
CA GLN A 559 12.79 -0.68 21.28
C GLN A 559 11.91 -0.22 20.12
N ARG A 560 11.18 0.89 20.31
CA ARG A 560 10.42 1.57 19.25
C ARG A 560 11.36 2.48 18.45
N LEU A 561 11.30 2.42 17.12
CA LEU A 561 12.16 3.18 16.20
C LEU A 561 11.44 4.34 15.51
N THR A 562 10.13 4.23 15.32
CA THR A 562 9.27 5.32 14.82
C THR A 562 8.75 6.15 15.98
N LEU A 563 9.19 7.40 16.13
CA LEU A 563 8.91 8.18 17.35
C LEU A 563 7.76 9.19 17.21
N SER A 564 7.35 9.51 15.97
CA SER A 564 6.22 10.42 15.76
C SER A 564 4.89 9.72 16.09
N PRO A 565 3.85 10.44 16.55
CA PRO A 565 2.51 9.88 16.64
C PRO A 565 1.91 9.72 15.24
N GLY A 566 1.03 8.74 15.06
CA GLY A 566 0.43 8.42 13.76
C GLY A 566 0.82 7.03 13.27
N ASP A 567 0.36 6.69 12.08
CA ASP A 567 0.61 5.41 11.43
C ASP A 567 1.86 5.47 10.55
N HIS A 568 2.66 4.41 10.60
CA HIS A 568 3.92 4.28 9.88
C HIS A 568 3.91 3.06 8.96
N ARG A 569 4.24 3.29 7.68
CA ARG A 569 4.58 2.21 6.74
C ARG A 569 6.06 2.26 6.44
N VAL A 570 6.76 1.20 6.83
CA VAL A 570 8.22 1.15 6.79
C VAL A 570 8.75 0.16 5.76
N GLN A 571 9.92 0.47 5.21
CA GLN A 571 10.72 -0.45 4.40
C GLN A 571 12.16 -0.45 4.90
N LEU A 572 12.60 -1.58 5.48
CA LEU A 572 13.94 -1.75 6.02
C LEU A 572 14.96 -2.03 4.90
N SER A 573 16.16 -1.45 5.00
CA SER A 573 17.24 -1.75 4.05
C SER A 573 17.77 -3.18 4.25
N PRO A 574 18.27 -3.86 3.19
CA PRO A 574 18.87 -5.20 3.29
C PRO A 574 20.06 -5.30 4.26
N LYS A 575 20.70 -4.17 4.59
CA LYS A 575 21.79 -4.08 5.57
C LYS A 575 21.33 -3.71 6.98
N HIS A 576 20.01 -3.56 7.19
CA HIS A 576 19.39 -3.26 8.49
C HIS A 576 19.93 -1.99 9.18
N ASN A 577 20.51 -1.06 8.41
CA ASN A 577 21.12 0.17 8.91
C ASN A 577 20.26 1.42 8.65
N LEU A 578 19.29 1.32 7.74
CA LEU A 578 18.41 2.38 7.28
C LEU A 578 16.99 1.83 7.11
N PHE A 579 15.99 2.69 7.26
CA PHE A 579 14.62 2.37 6.83
C PHE A 579 13.94 3.60 6.26
N VAL A 580 13.09 3.39 5.25
CA VAL A 580 12.14 4.40 4.77
C VAL A 580 10.91 4.34 5.66
N ASP A 581 10.38 5.50 6.04
CA ASP A 581 9.16 5.66 6.84
C ASP A 581 8.21 6.59 6.11
N ALA A 582 7.11 6.03 5.59
CA ALA A 582 5.97 6.77 5.09
C ALA A 582 4.96 6.92 6.23
N HIS A 583 4.87 8.14 6.76
CA HIS A 583 4.20 8.48 8.00
C HIS A 583 3.06 9.46 7.75
N SER A 584 1.90 9.24 8.39
CA SER A 584 0.77 10.17 8.40
C SER A 584 0.02 10.10 9.73
N ASP A 585 -0.83 11.07 9.99
CA ASP A 585 -1.79 11.03 11.10
C ASP A 585 -3.15 11.60 10.66
N TYR A 586 -4.16 11.60 11.53
CA TYR A 586 -5.50 12.14 11.21
C TYR A 586 -5.52 13.60 10.73
N ARG A 587 -4.45 14.38 10.96
CA ARG A 587 -4.38 15.82 10.67
C ARG A 587 -3.39 16.17 9.56
N HIS A 588 -2.43 15.30 9.29
CA HIS A 588 -1.34 15.59 8.38
C HIS A 588 -1.24 14.57 7.24
N PRO A 589 -1.22 15.02 5.97
CA PRO A 589 -0.91 14.17 4.83
C PRO A 589 0.38 13.39 4.98
N GLU A 590 0.48 12.29 4.24
CA GLU A 590 1.64 11.40 4.29
C GLU A 590 2.93 12.11 3.88
N GLN A 591 3.95 12.01 4.72
CA GLN A 591 5.33 12.41 4.44
C GLN A 591 6.22 11.17 4.38
N VAL A 592 7.30 11.24 3.61
CA VAL A 592 8.23 10.13 3.44
C VAL A 592 9.61 10.57 3.86
N ARG A 593 10.20 9.87 4.82
CA ARG A 593 11.54 10.14 5.35
C ARG A 593 12.41 8.90 5.33
N LEU A 594 13.71 9.12 5.30
CA LEU A 594 14.70 8.12 5.60
C LEU A 594 15.13 8.27 7.06
N CYS A 595 15.19 7.15 7.77
CA CYS A 595 15.68 7.05 9.13
C CYS A 595 16.87 6.09 9.21
N ARG A 596 17.76 6.30 10.18
CA ARG A 596 18.75 5.30 10.62
C ARG A 596 18.06 4.22 11.44
N ALA A 597 18.68 3.05 11.57
CA ALA A 597 18.14 1.92 12.35
C ALA A 597 18.01 2.16 13.86
N ASP A 598 18.45 3.30 14.38
CA ASP A 598 18.19 3.78 15.75
C ASP A 598 16.97 4.72 15.85
N GLY A 599 16.30 5.00 14.73
CA GLY A 599 15.14 5.90 14.63
C GLY A 599 15.47 7.35 14.28
N THR A 600 16.75 7.73 14.21
CA THR A 600 17.13 9.12 13.90
C THR A 600 16.80 9.47 12.44
N PRO A 601 16.11 10.59 12.17
CA PRO A 601 15.89 11.06 10.80
C PRO A 601 17.22 11.36 10.09
N ALA A 602 17.39 10.83 8.89
CA ALA A 602 18.59 11.01 8.08
C ALA A 602 18.35 11.94 6.88
N ARG A 603 17.16 11.86 6.25
CA ARG A 603 16.83 12.62 5.03
C ARG A 603 15.33 12.76 4.87
N MET A 604 14.84 13.91 4.42
CA MET A 604 13.50 14.03 3.86
C MET A 604 13.47 13.45 2.43
N ILE A 605 12.61 12.47 2.16
CA ILE A 605 12.40 11.93 0.81
C ILE A 605 11.25 12.67 0.12
N ASP A 606 10.21 13.04 0.88
CA ASP A 606 9.08 13.80 0.35
C ASP A 606 8.25 14.48 1.47
N THR A 607 8.14 15.80 1.42
CA THR A 607 7.28 16.62 2.31
C THR A 607 5.78 16.58 1.96
N ASN A 608 5.44 16.19 0.72
CA ASN A 608 4.08 16.08 0.16
C ASN A 608 3.13 17.23 0.59
N PRO A 609 3.45 18.50 0.27
CA PRO A 609 2.59 19.61 0.65
C PRO A 609 1.26 19.53 -0.09
N VAL A 610 0.14 19.62 0.65
CA VAL A 610 -1.21 19.60 0.09
C VAL A 610 -1.93 20.92 0.40
N TYR A 611 -1.45 22.01 -0.20
CA TYR A 611 -1.97 23.38 0.04
C TYR A 611 -3.46 23.54 -0.26
N ALA A 612 -4.02 22.70 -1.15
CA ALA A 612 -5.43 22.74 -1.50
C ALA A 612 -6.35 22.57 -0.29
N ILE A 613 -5.90 21.94 0.80
CA ILE A 613 -6.67 21.80 2.05
C ILE A 613 -7.13 23.17 2.58
N GLU A 614 -6.28 24.20 2.45
CA GLU A 614 -6.55 25.56 2.96
C GLU A 614 -7.75 26.22 2.28
N GLU A 615 -8.09 25.79 1.05
CA GLU A 615 -9.19 26.37 0.29
C GLU A 615 -10.56 25.78 0.67
N TYR A 616 -10.61 24.65 1.37
CA TYR A 616 -11.85 23.92 1.66
C TYR A 616 -12.28 24.02 3.12
N ARG A 617 -13.58 23.91 3.34
CA ARG A 617 -14.18 23.86 4.67
C ARG A 617 -14.14 22.42 5.18
N PHE A 618 -13.32 22.15 6.17
CA PHE A 618 -13.27 20.84 6.82
C PHE A 618 -14.16 20.80 8.06
N GLY A 619 -14.89 19.71 8.21
CA GLY A 619 -15.43 19.31 9.50
C GLY A 619 -14.31 18.90 10.44
N GLN A 620 -14.53 19.09 11.75
CA GLN A 620 -13.58 18.74 12.78
C GLN A 620 -13.72 17.27 13.17
N GLU A 621 -12.69 16.47 12.93
CA GLU A 621 -12.62 15.07 13.37
C GLU A 621 -11.91 14.94 14.72
N GLU A 622 -12.51 14.17 15.63
CA GLU A 622 -11.97 13.85 16.95
C GLU A 622 -11.88 12.32 17.12
N LYS A 623 -10.69 11.83 17.51
CA LYS A 623 -10.53 10.44 17.97
C LYS A 623 -11.20 10.28 19.33
N VAL A 624 -11.93 9.18 19.52
CA VAL A 624 -12.65 8.89 20.76
C VAL A 624 -12.38 7.47 21.24
N GLN A 625 -12.37 7.31 22.56
CA GLN A 625 -12.30 6.02 23.24
C GLN A 625 -13.57 5.80 24.05
N ILE A 626 -14.27 4.71 23.78
CA ILE A 626 -15.61 4.46 24.32
C ILE A 626 -15.55 3.24 25.22
N LYS A 627 -15.72 3.45 26.52
CA LYS A 627 -15.77 2.36 27.49
C LYS A 627 -17.15 1.71 27.47
N THR A 628 -17.19 0.46 27.06
CA THR A 628 -18.38 -0.39 27.11
C THR A 628 -18.72 -0.78 28.56
N PRO A 629 -19.96 -1.24 28.85
CA PRO A 629 -20.36 -1.62 30.20
C PRO A 629 -19.49 -2.72 30.86
N ASP A 630 -18.92 -3.63 30.07
CA ASP A 630 -18.02 -4.68 30.55
C ASP A 630 -16.55 -4.25 30.63
N GLY A 631 -16.26 -2.98 30.32
CA GLY A 631 -14.96 -2.36 30.50
C GLY A 631 -14.04 -2.40 29.27
N PHE A 632 -14.44 -3.07 28.18
CA PHE A 632 -13.70 -3.01 26.92
C PHE A 632 -13.73 -1.58 26.35
N VAL A 633 -12.60 -1.12 25.81
CA VAL A 633 -12.51 0.22 25.21
C VAL A 633 -12.58 0.08 23.70
N LEU A 634 -13.63 0.63 23.08
CA LEU A 634 -13.76 0.74 21.63
C LEU A 634 -13.01 1.97 21.13
N GLU A 635 -12.35 1.84 19.98
CA GLU A 635 -11.70 2.95 19.30
C GLU A 635 -12.67 3.50 18.23
N GLY A 636 -12.77 4.82 18.12
CA GLY A 636 -13.67 5.47 17.17
C GLY A 636 -13.22 6.87 16.76
N SER A 637 -13.97 7.46 15.82
CA SER A 637 -13.82 8.87 15.45
C SER A 637 -15.17 9.54 15.23
N VAL A 638 -15.27 10.81 15.61
CA VAL A 638 -16.45 11.66 15.43
C VAL A 638 -16.07 12.85 14.57
N LEU A 639 -16.66 12.96 13.39
CA LEU A 639 -16.51 14.10 12.49
C LEU A 639 -17.75 15.00 12.60
N LYS A 640 -17.53 16.23 13.05
CA LYS A 640 -18.56 17.27 13.18
C LYS A 640 -18.64 18.11 11.89
N PRO A 641 -19.81 18.67 11.53
CA PRO A 641 -19.95 19.61 10.42
C PRO A 641 -18.97 20.81 10.51
N PRO A 642 -18.54 21.41 9.38
CA PRO A 642 -17.64 22.57 9.38
C PRO A 642 -18.12 23.79 10.17
N ASP A 643 -19.44 24.05 10.22
CA ASP A 643 -20.06 25.12 11.04
C ASP A 643 -20.83 24.51 12.22
N PHE A 644 -20.19 23.60 12.94
CA PHE A 644 -20.82 22.95 14.07
C PHE A 644 -21.24 23.97 15.15
N ASP A 645 -22.50 23.92 15.56
CA ASP A 645 -23.09 24.72 16.62
C ASP A 645 -23.60 23.77 17.71
N PRO A 646 -23.01 23.78 18.93
CA PRO A 646 -23.42 22.87 20.00
C PRO A 646 -24.86 23.08 20.50
N GLN A 647 -25.54 24.18 20.11
CA GLN A 647 -26.95 24.42 20.44
C GLN A 647 -27.93 23.74 19.46
N ARG A 648 -27.45 23.28 18.30
CA ARG A 648 -28.26 22.57 17.30
C ARG A 648 -28.20 21.07 17.51
N ARG A 649 -29.29 20.37 17.13
CA ARG A 649 -29.36 18.91 17.11
C ARG A 649 -29.12 18.35 15.71
N TYR A 650 -28.10 17.51 15.59
CA TYR A 650 -27.65 16.92 14.33
C TYR A 650 -28.04 15.45 14.24
N PRO A 651 -28.46 14.97 13.05
CA PRO A 651 -28.53 13.54 12.80
C PRO A 651 -27.12 12.92 12.83
N VAL A 652 -27.04 11.63 13.19
CA VAL A 652 -25.78 10.88 13.22
C VAL A 652 -25.78 9.83 12.11
N TRP A 653 -24.68 9.72 11.38
CA TRP A 653 -24.44 8.65 10.42
C TRP A 653 -23.32 7.74 10.93
N PHE A 654 -23.70 6.53 11.37
CA PHE A 654 -22.77 5.54 11.89
C PHE A 654 -22.18 4.69 10.76
N MET A 655 -20.87 4.70 10.60
CA MET A 655 -20.21 3.87 9.59
C MET A 655 -19.52 2.69 10.25
N THR A 656 -19.77 1.48 9.72
CA THR A 656 -19.19 0.24 10.26
C THR A 656 -18.78 -0.73 9.17
N TYR A 657 -17.76 -1.52 9.47
CA TYR A 657 -17.51 -2.80 8.80
C TYR A 657 -17.78 -3.94 9.78
N GLY A 658 -17.05 -3.99 10.91
CA GLY A 658 -17.35 -4.88 12.03
C GLY A 658 -16.91 -6.34 11.87
N GLY A 659 -16.36 -6.71 10.71
CA GLY A 659 -15.87 -8.05 10.44
C GLY A 659 -14.69 -8.46 11.35
N PRO A 660 -14.52 -9.78 11.61
CA PRO A 660 -13.42 -10.30 12.41
C PRO A 660 -12.04 -9.77 11.96
N HIS A 661 -11.26 -9.22 12.90
CA HIS A 661 -9.89 -8.72 12.73
C HIS A 661 -9.70 -7.67 11.61
N ALA A 662 -10.74 -6.92 11.28
CA ALA A 662 -10.75 -5.94 10.18
C ALA A 662 -10.94 -4.48 10.67
N PRO A 663 -9.96 -3.87 11.36
CA PRO A 663 -10.08 -2.53 11.90
C PRO A 663 -10.23 -1.48 10.80
N THR A 664 -11.08 -0.49 11.04
CA THR A 664 -11.33 0.65 10.14
C THR A 664 -10.86 1.98 10.73
N ILE A 665 -10.63 2.02 12.04
CA ILE A 665 -10.04 3.16 12.75
C ILE A 665 -8.51 3.03 12.71
N HIS A 666 -7.88 3.95 12.00
CA HIS A 666 -6.41 4.03 11.86
C HIS A 666 -5.96 5.48 12.03
N ASP A 667 -4.84 5.70 12.71
CA ASP A 667 -4.20 7.01 12.92
C ASP A 667 -3.51 7.51 11.64
N THR A 668 -4.28 7.70 10.58
CA THR A 668 -3.82 8.09 9.24
C THR A 668 -4.71 9.17 8.63
N TRP A 669 -4.14 9.92 7.69
CA TRP A 669 -4.80 11.00 6.98
C TRP A 669 -5.97 10.53 6.10
N ALA A 670 -5.87 9.32 5.54
CA ALA A 670 -6.89 8.73 4.66
C ALA A 670 -7.41 9.69 3.56
N GLY A 671 -6.51 10.52 3.00
CA GLY A 671 -6.85 11.52 1.98
C GLY A 671 -7.78 12.65 2.44
N GLY A 672 -7.82 12.92 3.75
CA GLY A 672 -8.70 13.91 4.38
C GLY A 672 -10.11 13.39 4.64
N ARG A 673 -10.33 12.06 4.53
CA ARG A 673 -11.64 11.38 4.67
C ARG A 673 -12.75 12.10 3.90
N VAL A 674 -12.48 12.48 2.66
CA VAL A 674 -13.38 13.31 1.84
C VAL A 674 -14.81 12.77 1.73
N ARG A 675 -15.00 11.45 1.77
CA ARG A 675 -16.34 10.82 1.76
C ARG A 675 -17.13 11.13 3.04
N ASP A 676 -16.48 11.09 4.19
CA ASP A 676 -17.10 11.44 5.47
C ASP A 676 -17.35 12.96 5.53
N GLN A 677 -16.42 13.75 4.98
CA GLN A 677 -16.58 15.20 4.86
C GLN A 677 -17.81 15.59 4.02
N VAL A 678 -18.15 14.85 2.96
CA VAL A 678 -19.38 15.10 2.19
C VAL A 678 -20.63 14.96 3.06
N LEU A 679 -20.70 13.93 3.91
CA LEU A 679 -21.83 13.77 4.85
C LEU A 679 -21.84 14.88 5.90
N ALA A 680 -20.67 15.26 6.41
CA ALA A 680 -20.55 16.36 7.38
C ALA A 680 -21.02 17.71 6.79
N GLN A 681 -20.74 17.95 5.51
CA GLN A 681 -21.20 19.14 4.77
C GLN A 681 -22.74 19.18 4.62
N LEU A 682 -23.39 18.02 4.61
CA LEU A 682 -24.85 17.90 4.63
C LEU A 682 -25.45 18.02 6.04
N GLY A 683 -24.64 18.29 7.05
CA GLY A 683 -25.08 18.48 8.43
C GLY A 683 -25.26 17.19 9.22
N PHE A 684 -24.60 16.10 8.84
CA PHE A 684 -24.50 14.90 9.68
C PHE A 684 -23.30 14.99 10.61
N ILE A 685 -23.44 14.46 11.82
CA ILE A 685 -22.28 13.97 12.58
C ILE A 685 -21.94 12.60 12.01
N VAL A 686 -20.74 12.43 11.46
CA VAL A 686 -20.28 11.11 11.01
C VAL A 686 -19.54 10.44 12.15
N PHE A 687 -19.96 9.23 12.50
CA PHE A 687 -19.42 8.50 13.63
C PHE A 687 -18.93 7.12 13.18
N ARG A 688 -17.65 6.83 13.43
CA ARG A 688 -17.03 5.52 13.18
C ARG A 688 -16.62 4.90 14.50
N CYS A 689 -16.82 3.59 14.62
CA CYS A 689 -16.36 2.84 15.78
C CYS A 689 -16.15 1.38 15.36
N ASP A 690 -15.01 0.82 15.71
CA ASP A 690 -14.76 -0.61 15.51
C ASP A 690 -15.31 -1.39 16.72
N PRO A 691 -16.23 -2.36 16.54
CA PRO A 691 -16.57 -3.30 17.60
C PRO A 691 -15.33 -4.13 17.98
N ARG A 692 -15.34 -4.78 19.15
CA ARG A 692 -14.17 -5.54 19.63
C ARG A 692 -13.71 -6.61 18.65
N SER A 693 -14.64 -7.19 17.88
CA SER A 693 -14.34 -8.18 16.85
C SER A 693 -13.44 -7.64 15.73
N ALA A 694 -13.59 -6.37 15.39
CA ALA A 694 -12.85 -5.70 14.34
C ALA A 694 -11.65 -4.92 14.88
N SER A 695 -11.48 -4.85 16.20
CA SER A 695 -10.45 -4.00 16.79
C SER A 695 -9.03 -4.51 16.49
N GLY A 696 -8.04 -3.61 16.52
CA GLY A 696 -6.62 -3.97 16.51
C GLY A 696 -6.10 -4.45 17.88
N LYS A 697 -6.94 -5.10 18.69
CA LYS A 697 -6.66 -5.49 20.08
C LYS A 697 -6.53 -7.01 20.24
N GLY A 698 -5.89 -7.63 19.26
CA GLY A 698 -5.51 -9.05 19.28
C GLY A 698 -6.66 -10.01 18.95
N ALA A 699 -6.30 -11.20 18.50
CA ALA A 699 -7.22 -12.29 18.17
C ALA A 699 -8.19 -12.61 19.32
N CYS A 700 -7.76 -12.46 20.58
CA CYS A 700 -8.63 -12.70 21.73
C CYS A 700 -9.85 -11.79 21.80
N SER A 701 -9.77 -10.55 21.29
CA SER A 701 -10.94 -9.68 21.16
C SER A 701 -11.90 -10.18 20.07
N THR A 702 -11.34 -10.69 18.98
CA THR A 702 -12.04 -11.25 17.82
C THR A 702 -12.79 -12.54 18.15
N TRP A 703 -12.24 -13.42 18.98
CA TRP A 703 -12.86 -14.70 19.38
C TRP A 703 -14.24 -14.55 20.03
N THR A 704 -14.62 -13.36 20.48
CA THR A 704 -15.94 -13.11 21.04
C THR A 704 -17.09 -13.30 20.04
N ALA A 705 -16.79 -13.21 18.74
CA ALA A 705 -17.71 -13.45 17.63
C ALA A 705 -17.81 -14.95 17.24
N PHE A 706 -16.94 -15.81 17.78
CA PHE A 706 -16.91 -17.24 17.44
C PHE A 706 -18.27 -17.90 17.74
N HIS A 707 -18.78 -18.63 16.74
CA HIS A 707 -20.09 -19.27 16.65
C HIS A 707 -21.31 -18.33 16.60
N ARG A 708 -21.12 -17.01 16.56
CA ARG A 708 -22.22 -16.02 16.71
C ARG A 708 -21.93 -14.66 16.07
N LEU A 709 -21.38 -14.66 14.86
CA LEU A 709 -21.09 -13.45 14.08
C LEU A 709 -22.24 -12.44 14.14
N GLY A 710 -21.94 -11.19 14.48
CA GLY A 710 -22.88 -10.07 14.59
C GLY A 710 -23.47 -9.84 15.98
N VAL A 711 -23.50 -10.86 16.86
CA VAL A 711 -24.15 -10.75 18.18
C VAL A 711 -23.38 -9.85 19.14
N GLN A 712 -22.07 -10.08 19.30
CA GLN A 712 -21.26 -9.26 20.21
C GLN A 712 -20.97 -7.89 19.59
N GLU A 713 -20.81 -7.87 18.28
CA GLU A 713 -20.58 -6.67 17.48
C GLU A 713 -21.73 -5.69 17.61
N LEU A 714 -22.98 -6.17 17.54
CA LEU A 714 -24.15 -5.32 17.76
C LEU A 714 -24.15 -4.71 19.16
N LYS A 715 -23.83 -5.47 20.21
CA LYS A 715 -23.76 -4.93 21.59
C LYS A 715 -22.73 -3.80 21.73
N ASP A 716 -21.58 -3.95 21.06
CA ASP A 716 -20.54 -2.93 21.06
C ASP A 716 -20.98 -1.69 20.27
N ILE A 717 -21.62 -1.87 19.11
CA ILE A 717 -22.21 -0.79 18.31
C ILE A 717 -23.30 -0.06 19.11
N GLU A 718 -24.19 -0.77 19.79
CA GLU A 718 -25.22 -0.16 20.65
C GLU A 718 -24.59 0.63 21.80
N SER A 719 -23.50 0.14 22.39
CA SER A 719 -22.75 0.86 23.42
C SER A 719 -22.15 2.17 22.86
N ALA A 720 -21.57 2.12 21.67
CA ALA A 720 -21.04 3.30 20.98
C ALA A 720 -22.13 4.33 20.66
N VAL A 721 -23.27 3.88 20.14
CA VAL A 721 -24.42 4.75 19.83
C VAL A 721 -25.02 5.34 21.11
N ASN A 722 -25.15 4.56 22.18
CA ASN A 722 -25.65 5.08 23.46
C ASN A 722 -24.69 6.09 24.10
N TRP A 723 -23.37 5.94 23.89
CA TRP A 723 -22.38 6.92 24.32
C TRP A 723 -22.56 8.26 23.58
N ILE A 724 -22.65 8.25 22.23
CA ILE A 724 -22.77 9.51 21.47
C ILE A 724 -24.11 10.21 21.73
N LYS A 725 -25.18 9.48 22.05
CA LYS A 725 -26.49 10.05 22.42
C LYS A 725 -26.49 10.89 23.70
N GLN A 726 -25.44 10.81 24.52
CA GLN A 726 -25.33 11.62 25.74
C GLN A 726 -25.04 13.10 25.44
N TYR A 727 -24.55 13.42 24.23
CA TYR A 727 -24.26 14.78 23.84
C TYR A 727 -25.56 15.53 23.45
N PRO A 728 -25.78 16.76 23.96
CA PRO A 728 -27.04 17.50 23.76
C PRO A 728 -27.30 17.91 22.30
N PHE A 729 -26.24 17.98 21.50
CA PHE A 729 -26.26 18.29 20.08
C PHE A 729 -26.57 17.07 19.19
N VAL A 730 -26.76 15.88 19.76
CA VAL A 730 -27.14 14.67 19.00
C VAL A 730 -28.64 14.53 18.97
N ASP A 731 -29.20 14.39 17.77
CA ASP A 731 -30.58 13.96 17.59
C ASP A 731 -30.69 12.44 17.69
N GLY A 732 -30.96 11.94 18.89
CA GLY A 732 -31.05 10.52 19.16
C GLY A 732 -32.18 9.78 18.44
N ALA A 733 -33.11 10.49 17.78
CA ALA A 733 -34.16 9.90 16.95
C ALA A 733 -33.76 9.80 15.47
N ARG A 734 -32.66 10.43 15.05
CA ARG A 734 -32.16 10.45 13.66
C ARG A 734 -30.75 9.90 13.57
N ILE A 735 -30.59 8.64 13.97
CA ILE A 735 -29.33 7.88 13.83
C ILE A 735 -29.49 6.90 12.68
N GLY A 736 -28.71 7.07 11.62
CA GLY A 736 -28.62 6.12 10.51
C GLY A 736 -27.31 5.35 10.55
N MET A 737 -27.21 4.28 9.75
CA MET A 737 -25.96 3.55 9.59
C MET A 737 -25.73 3.03 8.17
N SER A 738 -24.48 2.71 7.85
CA SER A 738 -24.14 2.04 6.59
C SER A 738 -22.89 1.19 6.68
N GLY A 739 -22.85 0.15 5.86
CA GLY A 739 -21.68 -0.70 5.63
C GLY A 739 -21.82 -1.51 4.34
N HIS A 740 -20.73 -2.16 3.94
CA HIS A 740 -20.66 -3.00 2.74
C HIS A 740 -20.08 -4.37 3.07
N SER A 741 -20.49 -5.44 2.36
CA SER A 741 -20.09 -6.83 2.66
C SER A 741 -20.45 -7.20 4.11
N TYR A 742 -19.50 -7.55 4.97
CA TYR A 742 -19.77 -7.77 6.42
C TYR A 742 -20.40 -6.53 7.08
N GLY A 743 -20.00 -5.32 6.67
CA GLY A 743 -20.66 -4.09 7.15
C GLY A 743 -22.12 -3.96 6.67
N GLY A 744 -22.43 -4.54 5.51
CA GLY A 744 -23.79 -4.68 5.01
C GLY A 744 -24.59 -5.66 5.87
N PHE A 745 -23.99 -6.82 6.20
CA PHE A 745 -24.54 -7.77 7.18
C PHE A 745 -24.82 -7.06 8.51
N MET A 746 -23.84 -6.37 9.10
CA MET A 746 -24.02 -5.65 10.36
C MET A 746 -25.09 -4.57 10.29
N THR A 747 -25.24 -3.89 9.14
CA THR A 747 -26.31 -2.92 8.92
C THR A 747 -27.68 -3.58 8.91
N ALA A 748 -27.87 -4.64 8.13
CA ALA A 748 -29.15 -5.35 8.06
C ALA A 748 -29.47 -6.08 9.39
N TYR A 749 -28.46 -6.64 10.04
CA TYR A 749 -28.56 -7.29 11.36
C TYR A 749 -28.96 -6.28 12.44
N ALA A 750 -28.30 -5.12 12.52
CA ALA A 750 -28.65 -4.08 13.49
C ALA A 750 -30.08 -3.55 13.30
N LEU A 751 -30.53 -3.37 12.06
CA LEU A 751 -31.89 -2.90 11.75
C LEU A 751 -32.97 -3.97 12.06
N THR A 752 -32.62 -5.25 12.13
CA THR A 752 -33.54 -6.33 12.50
C THR A 752 -33.45 -6.75 13.98
N HIS A 753 -32.40 -6.36 14.68
CA HIS A 753 -32.14 -6.79 16.07
C HIS A 753 -32.03 -5.62 17.07
N SER A 754 -32.12 -4.37 16.62
CA SER A 754 -32.10 -3.18 17.47
C SER A 754 -33.13 -2.15 17.03
N LYS A 755 -33.52 -1.28 17.96
CA LYS A 755 -34.44 -0.14 17.71
C LYS A 755 -33.74 1.22 17.73
N LEU A 756 -32.41 1.24 17.74
CA LEU A 756 -31.63 2.48 17.84
C LEU A 756 -31.51 3.24 16.52
N PHE A 757 -31.73 2.57 15.39
CA PHE A 757 -31.45 3.12 14.06
C PHE A 757 -32.73 3.46 13.31
N ALA A 758 -32.81 4.70 12.81
CA ALA A 758 -33.92 5.19 12.01
C ALA A 758 -33.81 4.75 10.54
N ALA A 759 -32.60 4.54 10.02
CA ALA A 759 -32.35 4.10 8.66
C ALA A 759 -31.00 3.36 8.50
N GLY A 760 -30.90 2.49 7.50
CA GLY A 760 -29.69 1.75 7.17
C GLY A 760 -29.45 1.63 5.66
N VAL A 761 -28.19 1.68 5.22
CA VAL A 761 -27.79 1.32 3.85
C VAL A 761 -26.87 0.10 3.90
N ALA A 762 -27.39 -1.05 3.49
CA ALA A 762 -26.66 -2.31 3.43
C ALA A 762 -26.18 -2.58 2.00
N GLY A 763 -24.88 -2.42 1.75
CA GLY A 763 -24.26 -2.74 0.47
C GLY A 763 -23.79 -4.20 0.43
N ALA A 764 -24.16 -4.98 -0.58
CA ALA A 764 -23.81 -6.39 -0.77
C ALA A 764 -23.80 -7.19 0.55
N PRO A 765 -24.90 -7.21 1.33
CA PRO A 765 -24.90 -7.84 2.64
C PRO A 765 -24.91 -9.37 2.52
N VAL A 766 -24.09 -10.04 3.34
CA VAL A 766 -24.42 -11.43 3.73
C VAL A 766 -25.69 -11.38 4.58
N THR A 767 -26.68 -12.20 4.28
CA THR A 767 -27.99 -12.19 4.98
C THR A 767 -28.30 -13.50 5.69
N ASP A 768 -27.69 -14.60 5.24
CA ASP A 768 -27.64 -15.87 5.94
C ASP A 768 -26.27 -16.53 5.68
N TRP A 769 -25.56 -16.86 6.75
CA TRP A 769 -24.21 -17.45 6.66
C TRP A 769 -24.17 -18.79 5.92
N ARG A 770 -25.32 -19.46 5.74
CA ARG A 770 -25.42 -20.66 4.87
C ARG A 770 -25.20 -20.38 3.40
N ASN A 771 -25.31 -19.12 2.97
CA ASN A 771 -25.14 -18.74 1.56
C ASN A 771 -23.69 -18.36 1.22
N TYR A 772 -22.83 -18.21 2.23
CA TYR A 772 -21.46 -17.77 2.06
C TYR A 772 -20.49 -18.97 2.07
N ASP A 773 -19.24 -18.75 1.68
CA ASP A 773 -18.30 -19.83 1.42
C ASP A 773 -17.92 -20.60 2.70
N SER A 774 -17.48 -21.83 2.52
CA SER A 774 -17.13 -22.73 3.62
C SER A 774 -15.90 -22.28 4.42
N ILE A 775 -14.85 -21.77 3.79
CA ILE A 775 -13.57 -21.51 4.46
C ILE A 775 -13.70 -20.29 5.38
N TYR A 776 -14.28 -19.18 4.90
CA TYR A 776 -14.57 -18.02 5.72
C TYR A 776 -15.55 -18.37 6.83
N THR A 777 -16.72 -18.90 6.45
CA THR A 777 -17.84 -19.02 7.37
C THR A 777 -17.54 -20.02 8.46
N GLU A 778 -16.98 -21.18 8.13
CA GLU A 778 -16.75 -22.24 9.11
C GLU A 778 -15.59 -21.92 10.05
N ARG A 779 -14.62 -21.08 9.65
CA ARG A 779 -13.60 -20.52 10.57
C ARG A 779 -14.23 -19.84 11.78
N TYR A 780 -15.32 -19.10 11.54
CA TYR A 780 -15.95 -18.29 12.57
C TYR A 780 -17.22 -18.91 13.15
N MET A 781 -17.90 -19.78 12.41
CA MET A 781 -19.23 -20.31 12.76
C MET A 781 -19.27 -21.83 12.89
N ASN A 782 -18.19 -22.57 12.59
CA ASN A 782 -18.23 -24.01 12.28
C ASN A 782 -19.24 -24.33 11.16
N THR A 783 -19.45 -25.62 10.87
CA THR A 783 -20.48 -26.02 9.91
C THR A 783 -21.90 -25.74 10.44
N PRO A 784 -22.90 -25.53 9.56
CA PRO A 784 -24.29 -25.37 9.99
C PRO A 784 -24.87 -26.62 10.69
N GLN A 785 -24.26 -27.79 10.49
CA GLN A 785 -24.61 -29.02 11.18
C GLN A 785 -24.09 -29.05 12.63
N GLU A 786 -22.91 -28.47 12.88
CA GLU A 786 -22.30 -28.41 14.21
C GLU A 786 -22.78 -27.20 15.03
N ASN A 787 -23.17 -26.11 14.38
CA ASN A 787 -23.64 -24.88 15.02
C ASN A 787 -25.01 -24.39 14.51
N PRO A 788 -26.07 -25.23 14.49
CA PRO A 788 -27.36 -24.84 13.91
C PRO A 788 -27.98 -23.63 14.61
N GLU A 789 -27.76 -23.47 15.92
CA GLU A 789 -28.26 -22.34 16.71
C GLU A 789 -27.58 -21.03 16.33
N GLY A 790 -26.24 -21.01 16.18
CA GLY A 790 -25.50 -19.82 15.78
C GLY A 790 -25.96 -19.30 14.42
N TYR A 791 -26.08 -20.18 13.42
CA TYR A 791 -26.58 -19.81 12.09
C TYR A 791 -28.05 -19.37 12.08
N ASN A 792 -28.87 -19.81 13.03
CA ASN A 792 -30.25 -19.35 13.16
C ASN A 792 -30.33 -17.99 13.84
N LEU A 793 -29.53 -17.80 14.88
CA LEU A 793 -29.44 -16.57 15.66
C LEU A 793 -28.95 -15.39 14.81
N THR A 794 -28.09 -15.65 13.83
CA THR A 794 -27.43 -14.61 13.02
C THR A 794 -28.04 -14.45 11.62
N SER A 795 -29.14 -15.15 11.32
CA SER A 795 -29.83 -15.05 10.03
C SER A 795 -30.73 -13.81 9.99
N VAL A 796 -30.36 -12.83 9.16
CA VAL A 796 -31.15 -11.62 8.92
C VAL A 796 -32.47 -11.97 8.23
N VAL A 797 -32.47 -12.97 7.34
CA VAL A 797 -33.68 -13.47 6.66
C VAL A 797 -34.72 -13.93 7.68
N LYS A 798 -34.30 -14.69 8.70
CA LYS A 798 -35.23 -15.15 9.77
C LYS A 798 -35.75 -14.03 10.65
N ALA A 799 -34.95 -12.98 10.84
CA ALA A 799 -35.30 -11.80 11.62
C ALA A 799 -36.00 -10.70 10.80
N ALA A 800 -36.27 -10.90 9.51
CA ALA A 800 -36.78 -9.85 8.61
C ALA A 800 -38.10 -9.22 9.09
N LYS A 801 -38.97 -10.00 9.73
CA LYS A 801 -40.23 -9.52 10.33
C LYS A 801 -40.03 -8.50 11.45
N ASP A 802 -38.85 -8.50 12.07
CA ASP A 802 -38.48 -7.66 13.20
C ASP A 802 -37.73 -6.38 12.75
N LEU A 803 -37.68 -6.13 11.44
CA LEU A 803 -37.10 -4.91 10.86
C LEU A 803 -37.67 -3.64 11.51
N HIS A 804 -36.76 -2.83 12.02
CA HIS A 804 -37.00 -1.48 12.52
C HIS A 804 -36.32 -0.45 11.60
N GLY A 805 -36.89 0.76 11.50
CA GLY A 805 -36.35 1.81 10.65
C GLY A 805 -36.56 1.55 9.14
N LYS A 806 -35.82 2.29 8.30
CA LYS A 806 -35.86 2.16 6.84
C LYS A 806 -34.57 1.54 6.31
N LEU A 807 -34.66 0.40 5.65
CA LEU A 807 -33.50 -0.27 5.05
C LEU A 807 -33.45 -0.05 3.54
N LEU A 808 -32.30 0.40 3.04
CA LEU A 808 -31.95 0.38 1.61
C LEU A 808 -30.88 -0.69 1.40
N ILE A 809 -31.13 -1.61 0.46
CA ILE A 809 -30.16 -2.62 0.05
C ILE A 809 -29.62 -2.25 -1.33
N VAL A 810 -28.29 -2.32 -1.50
CA VAL A 810 -27.61 -2.06 -2.78
C VAL A 810 -26.72 -3.25 -3.08
N HIS A 811 -26.87 -3.89 -4.23
CA HIS A 811 -26.15 -5.12 -4.55
C HIS A 811 -25.81 -5.19 -6.05
N GLY A 812 -24.61 -5.64 -6.40
CA GLY A 812 -24.26 -5.98 -7.77
C GLY A 812 -24.91 -7.30 -8.18
N ILE A 813 -25.62 -7.33 -9.32
CA ILE A 813 -26.30 -8.55 -9.80
C ILE A 813 -25.33 -9.66 -10.24
N MET A 814 -24.05 -9.31 -10.48
CA MET A 814 -22.96 -10.22 -10.86
C MET A 814 -21.92 -10.39 -9.75
N ASP A 815 -22.29 -10.20 -8.48
CA ASP A 815 -21.38 -10.47 -7.36
C ASP A 815 -21.11 -11.97 -7.25
N ASP A 816 -19.85 -12.37 -7.46
CA ASP A 816 -19.37 -13.76 -7.42
C ASP A 816 -18.86 -14.17 -6.02
N ASN A 817 -18.93 -13.28 -5.04
CA ASN A 817 -18.49 -13.53 -3.67
C ASN A 817 -19.67 -13.52 -2.68
N VAL A 818 -20.25 -12.34 -2.44
CA VAL A 818 -21.51 -12.25 -1.70
C VAL A 818 -22.62 -12.39 -2.72
N HIS A 819 -22.99 -13.61 -3.09
CA HIS A 819 -23.97 -13.81 -4.16
C HIS A 819 -25.27 -13.04 -3.93
N MET A 820 -25.86 -12.50 -5.02
CA MET A 820 -27.15 -11.81 -5.03
C MET A 820 -28.30 -12.63 -4.40
N GLN A 821 -28.14 -13.97 -4.32
CA GLN A 821 -29.01 -14.86 -3.55
C GLN A 821 -29.28 -14.34 -2.12
N ASN A 822 -28.28 -13.74 -1.46
CA ASN A 822 -28.44 -13.16 -0.13
C ASN A 822 -29.53 -12.07 -0.11
N THR A 823 -29.48 -11.14 -1.06
CA THR A 823 -30.48 -10.05 -1.16
C THR A 823 -31.80 -10.52 -1.72
N ALA A 824 -31.84 -11.53 -2.59
CA ALA A 824 -33.10 -12.07 -3.09
C ALA A 824 -33.89 -12.86 -2.03
N GLN A 825 -33.20 -13.48 -1.06
CA GLN A 825 -33.83 -14.23 0.03
C GLN A 825 -34.35 -13.33 1.16
N LEU A 826 -33.67 -12.20 1.43
CA LEU A 826 -34.08 -11.21 2.42
C LEU A 826 -35.23 -10.36 1.89
#